data_AF-A0A397I362-F1
#
_entry.id   AF-A0A397I362-F1
#
_cell.length_a   1.000
_cell.length_b   1.000
_cell.length_c   1.000
_cell.angle_alpha   90.00
_cell.angle_beta   90.00
_cell.angle_gamma   90.00
#
_symmetry.space_group_name_H-M   'P 1'
#
loop_
_entity.id
_entity.type
_entity.pdbx_description
1 polymer ?
#
loop_
_entity_poly.entity_id
_entity_poly.type
_entity_poly.pdbx_seq_one_letter_code
_entity_poly.pdbx_strand_id
1 'polypeptide(L)'
;MESEYSKTIYNEEENFENFHMYLKSAEEENHMGQFNLGYCYENGIGTTKDKTKAFQWYLKSAEGGNLAGQKNLGNCYRNGIGTTKDEEKAFQWYLKSAEGGNSDGQCDLGYCYENGIGTTKDEEKAFRWYLKSAEGENHMGQNNLGYCYQNGIGTTKDEEKAFLWYLKSAEGGYHVGQNNLGDCYHFGIGTTKDKAKAFQWYLKSAEGGNLVGQNNLGNCYENEIGTTKNEVKAFQWYLKSAEGGESYGQCNLGYCYGNGIGTTKDEEKAFWWHLKSAEGENLMGQNNLGYCYQNGIGTTKDEEKAFRWYLKSAEGGYHLGQNNLGNCYHFGIGTTKDKAKAFQLYLKSAEGGESYGQCNLGYCYGNGIGMTKDEEKAFQWYLKSAEGENHMGQNNLGYCYRTGIGTTKDEEKAFRWFLKSAEGGNNNGQYSLGNCYKNEIGTTKDEEKAFQWYLKSAEGGNSDGQCNLGYCYRNGIGTTKDEEKAFRWYLKLAEGGNSGGQCNLGFCYQNGIGTTKDEEKAFWWYLKSAEGGNSGGQCNLGYCYFYGIGTTKDEEKVLQWCSKSAEEENHEGQFNLGFCYQNGIGTTKDEEKAFRWYLKSAERGNSDGQCSLGYCYRNGIGTTKDEEKAFQWYLKSAEGGNSDGQCNLGYCYRNGIGTTKDEEKAFRWYLKSANCGHHLGQNNLGYCYQKGIGTTKDEEKAFQWYLKSADGGEKYGLTSIEYSFRNEIGISNFKKNQKKSNRCHNCENSNILNNTCLDCNFIEILKWTSGNSEVDKIIHMTQSDDNADQWEIWRWIDYSELKNIEYLAEGGFGSIWKAEWIDMPEEVFEFYKSNQVALKKLKNSQEISSEFLKELTANFQCRDKYVLPILEILKWTSGNSEVDKIIHMTQSDDNADQWEIWRWIDYSELKNIEYLAEGGFGSIWKAEWIDMPEEVFEFYKSNQVALKKLKNSQEISSEFLKELTANFQCRDKYVLPILGITQDSMTKEYAIVLRHMKNGNLRDFLNQNKSLPWIERIWLLNSFIKGLKVIHSKGFAHRDLHPGNLMITEAYNNSKYKFIRLGDLGLCRLANENSSSGAYGVLPYIAPEVLNKYQYSQASDIYSVGILMWIILTGKVPFANRAYNAELAADIFNGLRPRINRGTPQCYIELMKKCWDKDPSKRPSVEMIYDISENWIDDLMYDKKTENSLMFLNADQKINDKNEDEDLSSAETIHPEANITSKPIPSSFKNFNINNLNFE
;
A
#
# COMPACT_ATOMS: atom_id res chain seq x y z
N MET A 1 -44.64 15.43 11.91
CA MET A 1 -45.15 16.38 10.90
C MET A 1 -46.51 16.96 11.26
N GLU A 2 -47.56 16.18 11.57
CA GLU A 2 -48.88 16.77 11.95
C GLU A 2 -48.92 17.45 13.34
N SER A 3 -48.07 17.06 14.31
CA SER A 3 -48.03 17.72 15.64
C SER A 3 -47.21 19.01 15.69
N GLU A 4 -46.26 19.20 14.77
CA GLU A 4 -45.48 20.44 14.65
C GLU A 4 -46.27 21.52 13.93
N TYR A 5 -47.01 21.16 12.87
CA TYR A 5 -47.91 22.06 12.13
C TYR A 5 -49.02 22.65 13.03
N SER A 6 -49.58 21.85 13.94
CA SER A 6 -50.58 22.31 14.91
C SER A 6 -50.00 23.30 15.94
N LYS A 7 -48.75 23.11 16.38
CA LYS A 7 -48.04 24.05 17.28
C LYS A 7 -47.60 25.34 16.58
N THR A 8 -47.27 25.30 15.29
CA THR A 8 -46.86 26.50 14.55
C THR A 8 -48.04 27.45 14.34
N ILE A 9 -49.20 26.92 13.96
CA ILE A 9 -50.43 27.71 13.77
C ILE A 9 -50.91 28.33 15.09
N TYR A 10 -50.88 27.56 16.19
CA TYR A 10 -51.26 28.08 17.52
C TYR A 10 -50.32 29.20 18.01
N ASN A 11 -49.00 29.07 17.77
CA ASN A 11 -48.03 30.11 18.12
C ASN A 11 -48.14 31.36 17.24
N GLU A 12 -48.53 31.23 15.96
CA GLU A 12 -48.70 32.38 15.06
C GLU A 12 -49.91 33.24 15.45
N GLU A 13 -51.04 32.62 15.83
CA GLU A 13 -52.21 33.34 16.33
C GLU A 13 -51.92 34.05 17.67
N GLU A 14 -51.28 33.37 18.63
CA GLU A 14 -50.93 33.96 19.92
C GLU A 14 -49.90 35.11 19.77
N ASN A 15 -48.93 34.98 18.87
CA ASN A 15 -47.95 36.03 18.58
C ASN A 15 -48.61 37.26 17.93
N PHE A 16 -49.62 37.05 17.07
CA PHE A 16 -50.37 38.12 16.44
C PHE A 16 -51.27 38.86 17.44
N GLU A 17 -51.96 38.13 18.32
CA GLU A 17 -52.76 38.72 19.41
C GLU A 17 -51.89 39.49 20.41
N ASN A 18 -50.75 38.94 20.82
CA ASN A 18 -49.78 39.60 21.69
C ASN A 18 -49.24 40.90 21.06
N PHE A 19 -48.91 40.87 19.77
CA PHE A 19 -48.47 42.06 19.04
C PHE A 19 -49.54 43.17 19.06
N HIS A 20 -50.80 42.84 18.79
CA HIS A 20 -51.90 43.81 18.83
C HIS A 20 -52.18 44.36 20.23
N MET A 21 -52.03 43.52 21.27
CA MET A 21 -52.11 43.97 22.66
C MET A 21 -50.99 44.95 23.01
N TYR A 22 -49.74 44.64 22.64
CA TYR A 22 -48.60 45.54 22.87
C TYR A 22 -48.71 46.83 22.06
N LEU A 23 -49.25 46.77 20.83
CA LEU A 23 -49.52 47.95 20.01
C LEU A 23 -50.48 48.90 20.72
N LYS A 24 -51.63 48.38 21.19
CA LYS A 24 -52.61 49.18 21.91
C LYS A 24 -52.06 49.74 23.22
N SER A 25 -51.31 48.93 23.98
CA SER A 25 -50.67 49.38 25.22
C SER A 25 -49.62 50.46 24.96
N ALA A 26 -48.84 50.36 23.88
CA ALA A 26 -47.84 51.35 23.50
C ALA A 26 -48.47 52.68 23.02
N GLU A 27 -49.62 52.61 22.36
CA GLU A 27 -50.43 53.78 21.96
C GLU A 27 -51.05 54.51 23.17
N GLU A 28 -51.33 53.80 24.26
CA GLU A 28 -51.75 54.35 25.56
C GLU A 28 -50.56 54.86 26.42
N GLU A 29 -49.40 55.12 25.80
CA GLU A 29 -48.16 55.62 26.44
C GLU A 29 -47.56 54.71 27.52
N ASN A 30 -47.93 53.41 27.59
CA ASN A 30 -47.31 52.48 28.51
C ASN A 30 -45.88 52.13 28.06
N HIS A 31 -44.88 52.50 28.86
CA HIS A 31 -43.46 52.30 28.50
C HIS A 31 -43.03 50.83 28.40
N MET A 32 -43.68 49.91 29.14
CA MET A 32 -43.44 48.47 28.99
C MET A 32 -44.10 47.93 27.71
N GLY A 33 -45.30 48.41 27.37
CA GLY A 33 -45.94 48.15 26.08
C GLY A 33 -45.07 48.62 24.90
N GLN A 34 -44.47 49.81 25.01
CA GLN A 34 -43.52 50.35 24.01
C GLN A 34 -42.26 49.49 23.88
N PHE A 35 -41.69 49.01 24.99
CA PHE A 35 -40.55 48.09 24.97
C PHE A 35 -40.90 46.78 24.26
N ASN A 36 -41.99 46.13 24.66
CA ASN A 36 -42.44 44.85 24.09
C ASN A 36 -42.74 44.99 22.59
N LEU A 37 -43.32 46.12 22.18
CA LEU A 37 -43.57 46.41 20.77
C LEU A 37 -42.27 46.60 19.99
N GLY A 38 -41.27 47.27 20.58
CA GLY A 38 -39.92 47.36 20.01
C GLY A 38 -39.29 45.99 19.80
N TYR A 39 -39.42 45.10 20.79
CA TYR A 39 -38.95 43.72 20.73
C TYR A 39 -39.67 42.89 19.64
N CYS A 40 -40.97 43.09 19.49
CA CYS A 40 -41.73 42.45 18.42
C CYS A 40 -41.26 42.88 17.03
N TYR A 41 -40.99 44.18 16.82
CA TYR A 41 -40.46 44.68 15.55
C TYR A 41 -39.02 44.23 15.28
N GLU A 42 -38.18 44.10 16.32
CA GLU A 42 -36.81 43.61 16.17
C GLU A 42 -36.79 42.14 15.72
N ASN A 43 -37.63 41.30 16.33
CA ASN A 43 -37.63 39.86 16.14
C ASN A 43 -38.68 39.36 15.11
N GLY A 44 -39.60 40.21 14.68
CA GLY A 44 -40.67 39.84 13.76
C GLY A 44 -41.77 39.00 14.40
N ILE A 45 -42.07 39.25 15.67
CA ILE A 45 -43.09 38.51 16.44
C ILE A 45 -44.44 39.18 16.19
N GLY A 46 -45.36 38.46 15.53
CA GLY A 46 -46.69 38.98 15.16
C GLY A 46 -46.67 40.11 14.11
N THR A 47 -45.49 40.44 13.55
CA THR A 47 -45.30 41.49 12.55
C THR A 47 -44.03 41.24 11.71
N THR A 48 -43.81 41.98 10.62
CA THR A 48 -42.56 41.91 9.85
C THR A 48 -41.42 42.61 10.59
N LYS A 49 -40.21 42.03 10.57
CA LYS A 49 -39.01 42.64 11.14
C LYS A 49 -38.78 44.06 10.61
N ASP A 50 -38.69 45.04 11.50
CA ASP A 50 -38.44 46.44 11.17
C ASP A 50 -37.54 47.06 12.24
N LYS A 51 -36.23 47.09 11.94
CA LYS A 51 -35.20 47.58 12.87
C LYS A 51 -35.38 49.07 13.20
N THR A 52 -35.88 49.86 12.25
CA THR A 52 -36.09 51.30 12.44
C THR A 52 -37.27 51.55 13.38
N LYS A 53 -38.39 50.82 13.22
CA LYS A 53 -39.50 50.87 14.18
C LYS A 53 -39.10 50.32 15.55
N ALA A 54 -38.33 49.23 15.59
CA ALA A 54 -37.80 48.70 16.85
C ALA A 54 -37.01 49.78 17.61
N PHE A 55 -36.08 50.45 16.93
CA PHE A 55 -35.32 51.58 17.49
C PHE A 55 -36.23 52.71 17.98
N GLN A 56 -37.22 53.13 17.19
CA GLN A 56 -38.15 54.21 17.58
C GLN A 56 -38.95 53.85 18.84
N TRP A 57 -39.41 52.62 18.97
CA TRP A 57 -40.17 52.17 20.14
C TRP A 57 -39.31 51.96 21.37
N TYR A 58 -38.09 51.44 21.21
CA TYR A 58 -37.10 51.40 22.29
C TYR A 58 -36.70 52.80 22.75
N LEU A 59 -36.57 53.77 21.83
CA LEU A 59 -36.28 55.16 22.17
C LEU A 59 -37.39 55.76 23.04
N LYS A 60 -38.66 55.64 22.63
CA LYS A 60 -39.81 56.12 23.41
C LYS A 60 -39.89 55.45 24.79
N SER A 61 -39.68 54.13 24.85
CA SER A 61 -39.67 53.38 26.10
C SER A 61 -38.55 53.82 27.05
N ALA A 62 -37.34 54.03 26.50
CA ALA A 62 -36.17 54.46 27.25
C ALA A 62 -36.31 55.90 27.79
N GLU A 63 -36.85 56.81 26.98
CA GLU A 63 -37.14 58.19 27.37
C GLU A 63 -38.24 58.26 28.44
N GLY A 64 -39.20 57.34 28.42
CA GLY A 64 -40.19 57.14 29.47
C GLY A 64 -39.67 56.50 30.76
N GLY A 65 -38.35 56.24 30.86
CA GLY A 65 -37.71 55.72 32.06
C GLY A 65 -37.78 54.19 32.22
N ASN A 66 -38.24 53.44 31.22
CA ASN A 66 -38.22 51.98 31.28
C ASN A 66 -36.78 51.46 31.20
N LEU A 67 -36.32 50.73 32.22
CA LEU A 67 -34.94 50.28 32.32
C LEU A 67 -34.53 49.27 31.23
N ALA A 68 -35.45 48.38 30.83
CA ALA A 68 -35.21 47.41 29.76
C ALA A 68 -35.16 48.10 28.39
N GLY A 69 -36.01 49.11 28.18
CA GLY A 69 -35.96 50.03 27.04
C GLY A 69 -34.64 50.77 26.95
N GLN A 70 -34.13 51.30 28.07
CA GLN A 70 -32.82 51.97 28.12
C GLN A 70 -31.67 51.02 27.73
N LYS A 71 -31.64 49.80 28.26
CA LYS A 71 -30.63 48.78 27.92
C LYS A 71 -30.69 48.40 26.44
N ASN A 72 -31.89 48.11 25.91
CA ASN A 72 -32.02 47.73 24.50
C ASN A 72 -31.77 48.90 23.54
N LEU A 73 -32.04 50.15 23.95
CA LEU A 73 -31.61 51.31 23.20
C LEU A 73 -30.08 51.43 23.17
N GLY A 74 -29.41 51.10 24.29
CA GLY A 74 -27.95 50.95 24.34
C GLY A 74 -27.45 49.92 23.31
N ASN A 75 -28.09 48.75 23.22
CA ASN A 75 -27.80 47.74 22.21
C ASN A 75 -27.99 48.25 20.78
N CYS A 76 -29.05 49.04 20.53
CA CYS A 76 -29.27 49.64 19.22
C CYS A 76 -28.12 50.56 18.81
N TYR A 77 -27.65 51.42 19.71
CA TYR A 77 -26.50 52.28 19.44
C TYR A 77 -25.18 51.52 19.35
N ARG A 78 -24.96 50.49 20.16
CA ARG A 78 -23.73 49.68 20.11
C ARG A 78 -23.61 48.89 18.81
N ASN A 79 -24.72 48.34 18.31
CA ASN A 79 -24.74 47.43 17.17
C ASN A 79 -25.26 48.07 15.87
N GLY A 80 -25.70 49.33 15.91
CA GLY A 80 -26.30 50.02 14.76
C GLY A 80 -27.66 49.44 14.33
N ILE A 81 -28.48 48.99 15.29
CA ILE A 81 -29.81 48.42 14.99
C ILE A 81 -30.81 49.56 14.84
N GLY A 82 -31.24 49.82 13.60
CA GLY A 82 -32.22 50.87 13.29
C GLY A 82 -31.68 52.30 13.40
N THR A 83 -30.39 52.46 13.69
CA THR A 83 -29.67 53.73 13.86
C THR A 83 -28.19 53.56 13.49
N THR A 84 -27.42 54.64 13.46
CA THR A 84 -25.95 54.59 13.28
C THR A 84 -25.26 54.14 14.57
N LYS A 85 -24.19 53.34 14.44
CA LYS A 85 -23.37 52.90 15.60
C LYS A 85 -22.81 54.11 16.35
N ASP A 86 -22.97 54.16 17.66
CA ASP A 86 -22.55 55.25 18.54
C ASP A 86 -22.23 54.69 19.94
N GLU A 87 -20.95 54.44 20.21
CA GLU A 87 -20.52 53.77 21.44
C GLU A 87 -20.67 54.66 22.68
N GLU A 88 -20.55 55.98 22.53
CA GLU A 88 -20.73 56.93 23.62
C GLU A 88 -22.20 56.98 24.04
N LYS A 89 -23.15 57.05 23.09
CA LYS A 89 -24.58 56.96 23.42
C LYS A 89 -24.95 55.60 23.99
N ALA A 90 -24.37 54.51 23.47
CA ALA A 90 -24.60 53.18 24.03
C ALA A 90 -24.20 53.14 25.52
N PHE A 91 -22.99 53.62 25.83
CA PHE A 91 -22.49 53.74 27.20
C PHE A 91 -23.42 54.57 28.09
N GLN A 92 -23.87 55.74 27.64
CA GLN A 92 -24.76 56.60 28.43
C GLN A 92 -26.11 55.93 28.74
N TRP A 93 -26.67 55.15 27.80
CA TRP A 93 -27.93 54.44 28.02
C TRP A 93 -27.77 53.20 28.90
N TYR A 94 -26.67 52.45 28.76
CA TYR A 94 -26.32 51.38 29.69
C TYR A 94 -26.12 51.92 31.11
N LEU A 95 -25.44 53.06 31.25
CA LEU A 95 -25.23 53.72 32.54
C LEU A 95 -26.56 54.07 33.23
N LYS A 96 -27.49 54.71 32.51
CA LYS A 96 -28.83 55.03 33.04
C LYS A 96 -29.59 53.78 33.48
N SER A 97 -29.57 52.72 32.67
CA SER A 97 -30.24 51.45 32.99
C SER A 97 -29.61 50.79 34.23
N ALA A 98 -28.28 50.78 34.30
CA ALA A 98 -27.52 50.19 35.39
C ALA A 98 -27.71 50.92 36.72
N GLU A 99 -27.71 52.26 36.70
CA GLU A 99 -27.99 53.10 37.86
C GLU A 99 -29.45 52.95 38.34
N GLY A 100 -30.38 52.70 37.43
CA GLY A 100 -31.76 52.34 37.74
C GLY A 100 -31.95 50.94 38.33
N GLY A 101 -30.87 50.14 38.45
CA GLY A 101 -30.89 48.82 39.07
C GLY A 101 -31.17 47.64 38.14
N ASN A 102 -31.16 47.83 36.82
CA ASN A 102 -31.33 46.73 35.86
C ASN A 102 -30.07 45.88 35.77
N SER A 103 -30.17 44.59 36.09
CA SER A 103 -29.00 43.70 36.19
C SER A 103 -28.35 43.39 34.82
N ASP A 104 -29.10 43.37 33.73
CA ASP A 104 -28.55 43.27 32.37
C ASP A 104 -27.77 44.55 31.99
N GLY A 105 -28.33 45.73 32.28
CA GLY A 105 -27.68 47.02 32.06
C GLY A 105 -26.39 47.16 32.89
N GLN A 106 -26.38 46.64 34.12
CA GLN A 106 -25.17 46.56 34.96
C GLN A 106 -24.11 45.64 34.33
N CYS A 107 -24.51 44.51 33.73
CA CYS A 107 -23.59 43.61 33.03
C CYS A 107 -22.98 44.30 31.80
N ASP A 108 -23.82 44.89 30.95
CA ASP A 108 -23.39 45.60 29.73
C ASP A 108 -22.47 46.79 30.06
N LEU A 109 -22.76 47.52 31.14
CA LEU A 109 -21.88 48.59 31.61
C LEU A 109 -20.54 48.08 32.14
N GLY A 110 -20.53 46.95 32.85
CA GLY A 110 -19.30 46.26 33.25
C GLY A 110 -18.43 45.91 32.04
N TYR A 111 -19.06 45.37 30.99
CA TYR A 111 -18.41 45.05 29.73
C TYR A 111 -17.84 46.27 29.01
N CYS A 112 -18.56 47.40 29.03
CA CYS A 112 -18.05 48.67 28.52
C CYS A 112 -16.79 49.13 29.24
N TYR A 113 -16.74 49.05 30.57
CA TYR A 113 -15.55 49.41 31.34
C TYR A 113 -14.39 48.44 31.14
N GLU A 114 -14.64 47.14 30.99
CA GLU A 114 -13.59 46.15 30.73
C GLU A 114 -12.90 46.37 29.39
N ASN A 115 -13.67 46.74 28.36
CA ASN A 115 -13.18 46.85 26.98
C ASN A 115 -12.97 48.30 26.50
N GLY A 116 -13.34 49.30 27.30
CA GLY A 116 -13.23 50.71 26.91
C GLY A 116 -14.22 51.15 25.82
N ILE A 117 -15.45 50.61 25.83
CA ILE A 117 -16.48 50.93 24.82
C ILE A 117 -17.26 52.16 25.28
N GLY A 118 -17.12 53.27 24.56
CA GLY A 118 -17.76 54.55 24.91
C GLY A 118 -17.22 55.23 26.18
N THR A 119 -16.14 54.68 26.77
CA THR A 119 -15.46 55.17 27.97
C THR A 119 -14.00 54.69 27.98
N THR A 120 -13.17 55.19 28.89
CA THR A 120 -11.83 54.61 29.14
C THR A 120 -11.95 53.26 29.86
N LYS A 121 -11.07 52.30 29.51
CA LYS A 121 -10.95 51.01 30.20
C LYS A 121 -10.69 51.19 31.70
N ASP A 122 -11.44 50.49 32.55
CA ASP A 122 -11.37 50.57 34.01
C ASP A 122 -11.81 49.21 34.62
N GLU A 123 -10.82 48.36 34.94
CA GLU A 123 -11.08 47.00 35.40
C GLU A 123 -11.74 46.94 36.80
N GLU A 124 -11.45 47.91 37.66
CA GLU A 124 -12.04 47.98 39.01
C GLU A 124 -13.54 48.35 38.92
N LYS A 125 -13.90 49.29 38.04
CA LYS A 125 -15.31 49.60 37.78
C LYS A 125 -16.02 48.46 37.07
N ALA A 126 -15.38 47.78 36.12
CA ALA A 126 -15.92 46.59 35.47
C ALA A 126 -16.28 45.52 36.50
N PHE A 127 -15.33 45.19 37.39
CA PHE A 127 -15.53 44.23 38.47
C PHE A 127 -16.71 44.62 39.38
N ARG A 128 -16.79 45.88 39.81
CA ARG A 128 -17.89 46.36 40.67
C ARG A 128 -19.27 46.26 40.01
N TRP A 129 -19.36 46.54 38.71
CA TRP A 129 -20.62 46.44 37.98
C TRP A 129 -21.02 44.99 37.68
N TYR A 130 -20.05 44.11 37.35
CA TYR A 130 -20.30 42.68 37.27
C TYR A 130 -20.74 42.08 38.62
N LEU A 131 -20.16 42.54 39.74
CA LEU A 131 -20.59 42.12 41.07
C LEU A 131 -22.06 42.49 41.34
N LYS A 132 -22.44 43.75 41.10
CA LYS A 132 -23.84 44.19 41.25
C LYS A 132 -24.80 43.40 40.34
N SER A 133 -24.40 43.18 39.09
CA SER A 133 -25.17 42.38 38.13
C SER A 133 -25.36 40.93 38.60
N ALA A 134 -24.28 40.32 39.09
CA ALA A 134 -24.29 38.95 39.61
C ALA A 134 -25.13 38.79 40.89
N GLU A 135 -25.11 39.80 41.77
CA GLU A 135 -25.97 39.90 42.96
C GLU A 135 -27.45 40.09 42.59
N GLY A 136 -27.73 40.75 41.47
CA GLY A 136 -29.06 40.82 40.84
C GLY A 136 -29.46 39.57 40.04
N GLU A 137 -28.86 38.41 40.35
CA GLU A 137 -29.10 37.09 39.75
C GLU A 137 -28.88 37.00 38.23
N ASN A 138 -28.14 37.95 37.64
CA ASN A 138 -27.81 37.88 36.22
C ASN A 138 -26.76 36.81 35.93
N HIS A 139 -27.11 35.76 35.19
CA HIS A 139 -26.19 34.64 34.94
C HIS A 139 -24.97 35.00 34.08
N MET A 140 -25.10 35.97 33.16
CA MET A 140 -23.96 36.48 32.40
C MET A 140 -23.02 37.32 33.29
N GLY A 141 -23.58 38.15 34.16
CA GLY A 141 -22.85 38.86 35.21
C GLY A 141 -22.12 37.92 36.17
N GLN A 142 -22.76 36.84 36.61
CA GLN A 142 -22.15 35.78 37.43
C GLN A 142 -20.96 35.13 36.70
N ASN A 143 -21.10 34.80 35.42
CA ASN A 143 -20.00 34.25 34.62
C ASN A 143 -18.83 35.23 34.49
N ASN A 144 -19.10 36.49 34.14
CA ASN A 144 -18.06 37.50 33.97
C ASN A 144 -17.35 37.79 35.29
N LEU A 145 -18.06 37.77 36.41
CA LEU A 145 -17.47 37.88 37.73
C LEU A 145 -16.56 36.68 38.06
N GLY A 146 -16.98 35.46 37.68
CA GLY A 146 -16.14 34.26 37.76
C GLY A 146 -14.84 34.42 36.96
N TYR A 147 -14.95 34.95 35.75
CA TYR A 147 -13.80 35.25 34.88
C TYR A 147 -12.86 36.31 35.47
N CYS A 148 -13.40 37.36 36.10
CA CYS A 148 -12.61 38.34 36.83
C CYS A 148 -11.81 37.71 37.98
N TYR A 149 -12.43 36.82 38.77
CA TYR A 149 -11.74 36.11 39.85
C TYR A 149 -10.69 35.13 39.33
N GLN A 150 -10.95 34.41 38.24
CA GLN A 150 -10.00 33.47 37.66
C GLN A 150 -8.72 34.16 37.16
N ASN A 151 -8.85 35.37 36.59
CA ASN A 151 -7.75 36.08 35.94
C ASN A 151 -7.21 37.26 36.76
N GLY A 152 -7.85 37.64 37.86
CA GLY A 152 -7.48 38.81 38.67
C GLY A 152 -7.80 40.15 38.00
N ILE A 153 -8.90 40.24 37.25
CA ILE A 153 -9.31 41.48 36.57
C ILE A 153 -10.09 42.35 37.56
N GLY A 154 -9.54 43.53 37.90
CA GLY A 154 -10.16 44.45 38.86
C GLY A 154 -10.21 43.92 40.31
N THR A 155 -9.61 42.77 40.59
CA THR A 155 -9.59 42.09 41.89
C THR A 155 -8.38 41.15 41.99
N THR A 156 -8.13 40.55 43.15
CA THR A 156 -7.09 39.51 43.28
C THR A 156 -7.56 38.18 42.70
N LYS A 157 -6.68 37.46 42.00
CA LYS A 157 -6.96 36.12 41.49
C LYS A 157 -7.40 35.17 42.62
N ASP A 158 -8.52 34.49 42.43
CA ASP A 158 -9.14 33.58 43.41
C ASP A 158 -9.94 32.49 42.66
N GLU A 159 -9.33 31.31 42.49
CA GLU A 159 -9.93 30.24 41.69
C GLU A 159 -11.14 29.59 42.37
N GLU A 160 -11.19 29.56 43.72
CA GLU A 160 -12.34 29.03 44.46
C GLU A 160 -13.57 29.92 44.27
N LYS A 161 -13.40 31.25 44.36
CA LYS A 161 -14.50 32.18 44.05
C LYS A 161 -14.90 32.12 42.58
N ALA A 162 -13.95 31.96 41.66
CA ALA A 162 -14.26 31.77 40.25
C ALA A 162 -15.16 30.56 40.04
N PHE A 163 -14.79 29.41 40.60
CA PHE A 163 -15.58 28.18 40.56
C PHE A 163 -17.01 28.39 41.11
N LEU A 164 -17.16 29.03 42.27
CA LEU A 164 -18.47 29.27 42.87
C LEU A 164 -19.39 30.16 42.00
N TRP A 165 -18.83 31.17 41.33
CA TRP A 165 -19.61 32.04 40.45
C TRP A 165 -19.94 31.39 39.11
N TYR A 166 -19.01 30.63 38.53
CA TYR A 166 -19.32 29.78 37.37
C TYR A 166 -20.39 28.74 37.68
N LEU A 167 -20.37 28.14 38.87
CA LEU A 167 -21.39 27.19 39.32
C LEU A 167 -22.78 27.83 39.34
N LYS A 168 -22.92 29.01 39.98
CA LYS A 168 -24.20 29.76 39.99
C LYS A 168 -24.70 30.09 38.59
N SER A 169 -23.80 30.56 37.72
CA SER A 169 -24.12 30.89 36.33
C SER A 169 -24.58 29.65 35.53
N ALA A 170 -23.87 28.52 35.71
CA ALA A 170 -24.16 27.26 35.03
C ALA A 170 -25.49 26.63 35.49
N GLU A 171 -25.77 26.68 36.80
CA GLU A 171 -27.04 26.23 37.40
C GLU A 171 -28.22 27.09 36.95
N GLY A 172 -27.98 28.39 36.71
CA GLY A 172 -28.93 29.31 36.05
C GLY A 172 -29.17 29.04 34.56
N GLY A 173 -28.51 28.04 33.97
CA GLY A 173 -28.71 27.65 32.58
C GLY A 173 -27.89 28.44 31.56
N TYR A 174 -26.96 29.29 31.99
CA TYR A 174 -26.12 30.05 31.05
C TYR A 174 -25.04 29.16 30.43
N HIS A 175 -25.18 28.88 29.13
CA HIS A 175 -24.36 27.90 28.41
C HIS A 175 -22.86 28.22 28.42
N VAL A 176 -22.44 29.49 28.41
CA VAL A 176 -21.02 29.86 28.58
C VAL A 176 -20.54 29.54 29.99
N GLY A 177 -21.35 29.83 31.02
CA GLY A 177 -21.06 29.46 32.40
C GLY A 177 -20.95 27.95 32.59
N GLN A 178 -21.80 27.17 31.90
CA GLN A 178 -21.71 25.71 31.86
C GLN A 178 -20.39 25.22 31.23
N ASN A 179 -19.92 25.84 30.15
CA ASN A 179 -18.61 25.50 29.57
C ASN A 179 -17.48 25.77 30.56
N ASN A 180 -17.46 26.97 31.16
CA ASN A 180 -16.41 27.38 32.10
C ASN A 180 -16.39 26.51 33.36
N LEU A 181 -17.56 26.06 33.83
CA LEU A 181 -17.65 25.08 34.90
C LEU A 181 -17.12 23.70 34.47
N GLY A 182 -17.37 23.31 33.21
CA GLY A 182 -16.74 22.15 32.60
C GLY A 182 -15.21 22.23 32.64
N ASP A 183 -14.64 23.39 32.26
CA ASP A 183 -13.20 23.67 32.33
C ASP A 183 -12.67 23.59 33.76
N CYS A 184 -13.41 24.12 34.75
CA CYS A 184 -13.05 23.99 36.17
C CYS A 184 -12.89 22.53 36.58
N TYR A 185 -13.85 21.66 36.21
CA TYR A 185 -13.74 20.23 36.52
C TYR A 185 -12.69 19.49 35.69
N HIS A 186 -12.46 19.90 34.44
CA HIS A 186 -11.46 19.26 33.59
C HIS A 186 -10.02 19.57 34.06
N PHE A 187 -9.74 20.84 34.33
CA PHE A 187 -8.41 21.32 34.70
C PHE A 187 -8.17 21.39 36.21
N GLY A 188 -9.21 21.34 37.04
CA GLY A 188 -9.12 21.46 38.50
C GLY A 188 -8.97 22.91 38.97
N ILE A 189 -9.66 23.85 38.31
CA ILE A 189 -9.61 25.28 38.66
C ILE A 189 -10.60 25.53 39.80
N GLY A 190 -10.08 25.83 40.99
CA GLY A 190 -10.90 26.07 42.19
C GLY A 190 -11.66 24.84 42.71
N THR A 191 -11.39 23.66 42.16
CA THR A 191 -12.03 22.38 42.53
C THR A 191 -11.12 21.21 42.17
N THR A 192 -11.46 20.00 42.60
CA THR A 192 -10.72 18.79 42.19
C THR A 192 -11.11 18.34 40.79
N LYS A 193 -10.15 17.84 40.01
CA LYS A 193 -10.39 17.30 38.67
C LYS A 193 -11.45 16.18 38.69
N ASP A 194 -12.46 16.30 37.84
CA ASP A 194 -13.56 15.35 37.69
C ASP A 194 -13.99 15.29 36.22
N LYS A 195 -13.44 14.33 35.47
CA LYS A 195 -13.70 14.19 34.04
C LYS A 195 -15.18 13.93 33.73
N ALA A 196 -15.89 13.21 34.62
CA ALA A 196 -17.29 12.86 34.41
C ALA A 196 -18.19 14.10 34.56
N LYS A 197 -17.93 14.95 35.57
CA LYS A 197 -18.64 16.23 35.71
C LYS A 197 -18.29 17.20 34.60
N ALA A 198 -17.02 17.26 34.17
CA ALA A 198 -16.63 18.07 33.03
C ALA A 198 -17.45 17.71 31.78
N PHE A 199 -17.53 16.42 31.45
CA PHE A 199 -18.35 15.91 30.35
C PHE A 199 -19.83 16.33 30.47
N GLN A 200 -20.44 16.18 31.64
CA GLN A 200 -21.85 16.55 31.86
C GLN A 200 -22.10 18.05 31.63
N TRP A 201 -21.19 18.92 32.06
CA TRP A 201 -21.35 20.37 31.89
C TRP A 201 -21.04 20.83 30.47
N TYR A 202 -20.04 20.25 29.80
CA TYR A 202 -19.80 20.47 28.37
C TYR A 202 -21.00 20.01 27.53
N LEU A 203 -21.64 18.87 27.88
CA LEU A 203 -22.84 18.40 27.20
C LEU A 203 -23.97 19.41 27.28
N LYS A 204 -24.29 19.90 28.49
CA LYS A 204 -25.32 20.93 28.69
C LYS A 204 -24.99 22.22 27.93
N SER A 205 -23.73 22.64 27.96
CA SER A 205 -23.25 23.83 27.25
C SER A 205 -23.41 23.69 25.72
N ALA A 206 -23.02 22.54 25.18
CA ALA A 206 -23.10 22.24 23.75
C ALA A 206 -24.55 22.13 23.25
N GLU A 207 -25.43 21.48 24.02
CA GLU A 207 -26.88 21.41 23.77
C GLU A 207 -27.55 22.79 23.87
N GLY A 208 -27.03 23.66 24.75
CA GLY A 208 -27.40 25.07 24.85
C GLY A 208 -26.89 25.96 23.72
N GLY A 209 -26.16 25.41 22.74
CA GLY A 209 -25.69 26.13 21.55
C GLY A 209 -24.32 26.81 21.68
N ASN A 210 -23.57 26.57 22.76
CA ASN A 210 -22.24 27.13 22.92
C ASN A 210 -21.23 26.44 21.96
N LEU A 211 -20.63 27.20 21.03
CA LEU A 211 -19.72 26.61 20.03
C LEU A 211 -18.41 26.06 20.63
N VAL A 212 -17.89 26.71 21.69
CA VAL A 212 -16.70 26.23 22.44
C VAL A 212 -17.06 24.95 23.21
N GLY A 213 -18.24 24.91 23.83
CA GLY A 213 -18.81 23.73 24.48
C GLY A 213 -19.02 22.58 23.51
N GLN A 214 -19.47 22.85 22.28
CA GLN A 214 -19.57 21.85 21.20
C GLN A 214 -18.20 21.30 20.82
N ASN A 215 -17.18 22.15 20.65
CA ASN A 215 -15.80 21.69 20.40
C ASN A 215 -15.26 20.84 21.56
N ASN A 216 -15.43 21.30 22.80
CA ASN A 216 -14.99 20.61 24.01
C ASN A 216 -15.70 19.26 24.20
N LEU A 217 -16.98 19.17 23.86
CA LEU A 217 -17.71 17.91 23.86
C LEU A 217 -17.21 16.96 22.77
N GLY A 218 -16.85 17.48 21.60
CA GLY A 218 -16.14 16.73 20.57
C GLY A 218 -14.82 16.13 21.10
N ASN A 219 -14.01 16.97 21.75
CA ASN A 219 -12.75 16.55 22.40
C ASN A 219 -12.98 15.46 23.45
N CYS A 220 -14.09 15.53 24.20
CA CYS A 220 -14.40 14.51 25.20
C CYS A 220 -14.67 13.14 24.57
N TYR A 221 -15.41 13.10 23.46
CA TYR A 221 -15.68 11.86 22.73
C TYR A 221 -14.45 11.31 22.02
N GLU A 222 -13.52 12.14 21.57
CA GLU A 222 -12.30 11.69 20.92
C GLU A 222 -11.27 11.10 21.91
N ASN A 223 -11.13 11.74 23.08
CA ASN A 223 -10.04 11.49 24.03
C ASN A 223 -10.48 10.80 25.34
N GLU A 224 -11.66 10.19 25.36
CA GLU A 224 -12.20 9.46 26.52
C GLU A 224 -12.29 10.31 27.81
N ILE A 225 -12.66 11.59 27.67
CA ILE A 225 -12.78 12.50 28.82
C ILE A 225 -14.18 12.36 29.40
N GLY A 226 -14.30 11.55 30.46
CA GLY A 226 -15.56 11.38 31.19
C GLY A 226 -16.63 10.56 30.44
N THR A 227 -16.28 10.02 29.27
CA THR A 227 -17.12 9.18 28.42
C THR A 227 -16.25 8.19 27.64
N THR A 228 -16.87 7.21 26.98
CA THR A 228 -16.17 6.25 26.10
C THR A 228 -15.86 6.86 24.73
N LYS A 229 -14.73 6.49 24.11
CA LYS A 229 -14.35 6.99 22.79
C LYS A 229 -15.45 6.78 21.76
N ASN A 230 -15.80 7.83 21.01
CA ASN A 230 -16.78 7.75 19.92
C ASN A 230 -16.45 8.78 18.84
N GLU A 231 -15.75 8.34 17.81
CA GLU A 231 -15.24 9.20 16.74
C GLU A 231 -16.37 9.83 15.91
N VAL A 232 -17.47 9.11 15.67
CA VAL A 232 -18.63 9.64 14.92
C VAL A 232 -19.29 10.78 15.69
N LYS A 233 -19.47 10.65 17.00
CA LYS A 233 -20.02 11.74 17.84
C LYS A 233 -19.05 12.91 17.96
N ALA A 234 -17.75 12.64 18.07
CA ALA A 234 -16.73 13.69 18.07
C ALA A 234 -16.83 14.52 16.78
N PHE A 235 -16.83 13.85 15.63
CA PHE A 235 -17.00 14.48 14.31
C PHE A 235 -18.28 15.32 14.23
N GLN A 236 -19.43 14.79 14.66
CA GLN A 236 -20.70 15.53 14.63
C GLN A 236 -20.68 16.82 15.47
N TRP A 237 -20.02 16.81 16.62
CA TRP A 237 -19.91 17.99 17.47
C TRP A 237 -18.88 19.00 16.98
N TYR A 238 -17.74 18.53 16.46
CA TYR A 238 -16.80 19.40 15.75
C TYR A 238 -17.44 20.05 14.52
N LEU A 239 -18.27 19.32 13.77
CA LEU A 239 -18.99 19.85 12.62
C LEU A 239 -19.90 21.02 13.02
N LYS A 240 -20.72 20.85 14.05
CA LYS A 240 -21.59 21.91 14.57
C LYS A 240 -20.79 23.14 15.02
N SER A 241 -19.69 22.91 15.75
CA SER A 241 -18.81 23.98 16.24
C SER A 241 -18.14 24.74 15.08
N ALA A 242 -17.63 24.01 14.08
CA ALA A 242 -16.96 24.56 12.91
C ALA A 242 -17.90 25.35 11.99
N GLU A 243 -19.11 24.82 11.73
CA GLU A 243 -20.17 25.51 10.97
C GLU A 243 -20.65 26.78 11.68
N GLY A 244 -20.62 26.79 13.02
CA GLY A 244 -20.84 27.98 13.83
C GLY A 244 -19.71 29.02 13.77
N GLY A 245 -18.57 28.69 13.17
CA GLY A 245 -17.44 29.60 12.99
C GLY A 245 -16.37 29.56 14.09
N GLU A 246 -16.40 28.57 14.99
CA GLU A 246 -15.41 28.44 16.06
C GLU A 246 -14.10 27.84 15.52
N SER A 247 -12.97 28.52 15.76
CA SER A 247 -11.73 28.27 15.03
C SER A 247 -11.04 26.98 15.45
N TYR A 248 -11.19 26.53 16.70
CA TYR A 248 -10.69 25.22 17.15
C TYR A 248 -11.55 24.07 16.60
N GLY A 249 -12.87 24.23 16.56
CA GLY A 249 -13.80 23.32 15.92
C GLY A 249 -13.48 23.14 14.43
N GLN A 250 -13.18 24.24 13.72
CA GLN A 250 -12.71 24.18 12.33
C GLN A 250 -11.38 23.42 12.20
N CYS A 251 -10.42 23.66 13.10
CA CYS A 251 -9.15 22.96 13.09
C CYS A 251 -9.33 21.44 13.30
N ASN A 252 -10.08 21.08 14.33
CA ASN A 252 -10.36 19.69 14.71
C ASN A 252 -11.15 18.96 13.62
N LEU A 253 -12.14 19.63 13.01
CA LEU A 253 -12.87 19.06 11.88
C LEU A 253 -11.96 18.83 10.66
N GLY A 254 -11.05 19.77 10.37
CA GLY A 254 -10.03 19.59 9.35
C GLY A 254 -9.16 18.35 9.63
N TYR A 255 -8.75 18.17 10.89
CA TYR A 255 -8.01 16.99 11.33
C TYR A 255 -8.81 15.69 11.17
N CYS A 256 -10.11 15.69 11.49
CA CYS A 256 -10.99 14.53 11.30
C CYS A 256 -11.08 14.15 9.81
N TYR A 257 -11.27 15.11 8.91
CA TYR A 257 -11.28 14.83 7.47
C TYR A 257 -9.92 14.34 6.96
N GLY A 258 -8.81 14.88 7.46
CA GLY A 258 -7.47 14.48 7.04
C GLY A 258 -7.10 13.05 7.45
N ASN A 259 -7.64 12.57 8.57
CA ASN A 259 -7.31 11.24 9.13
C ASN A 259 -8.46 10.22 9.00
N GLY A 260 -9.64 10.64 8.56
CA GLY A 260 -10.83 9.77 8.50
C GLY A 260 -11.39 9.42 9.89
N ILE A 261 -11.32 10.35 10.86
CA ILE A 261 -11.84 10.14 12.22
C ILE A 261 -13.33 10.46 12.22
N GLY A 262 -14.17 9.45 12.43
CA GLY A 262 -15.63 9.60 12.44
C GLY A 262 -16.26 9.94 11.08
N THR A 263 -15.45 9.97 10.01
CA THR A 263 -15.85 10.25 8.61
C THR A 263 -14.89 9.55 7.65
N THR A 264 -15.20 9.49 6.36
CA THR A 264 -14.22 9.10 5.34
C THR A 264 -13.14 10.16 5.18
N LYS A 265 -11.89 9.74 4.93
CA LYS A 265 -10.77 10.65 4.67
C LYS A 265 -11.04 11.51 3.43
N ASP A 266 -10.87 12.82 3.55
CA ASP A 266 -11.11 13.84 2.51
C ASP A 266 -10.08 14.97 2.67
N GLU A 267 -9.02 14.93 1.86
CA GLU A 267 -7.90 15.87 2.00
C GLU A 267 -8.27 17.29 1.56
N GLU A 268 -9.17 17.46 0.59
CA GLU A 268 -9.63 18.78 0.14
C GLU A 268 -10.45 19.48 1.22
N LYS A 269 -11.36 18.76 1.89
CA LYS A 269 -12.10 19.31 3.04
C LYS A 269 -11.19 19.57 4.23
N ALA A 270 -10.20 18.71 4.48
CA ALA A 270 -9.22 18.93 5.52
C ALA A 270 -8.47 20.25 5.30
N PHE A 271 -7.96 20.46 4.09
CA PHE A 271 -7.30 21.70 3.68
C PHE A 271 -8.22 22.92 3.84
N TRP A 272 -9.47 22.82 3.36
CA TRP A 272 -10.43 23.91 3.43
C TRP A 272 -10.74 24.35 4.87
N TRP A 273 -10.95 23.41 5.78
CA TRP A 273 -11.22 23.72 7.18
C TRP A 273 -9.99 24.23 7.94
N HIS A 274 -8.79 23.69 7.66
CA HIS A 274 -7.55 24.27 8.18
C HIS A 274 -7.31 25.69 7.67
N LEU A 275 -7.66 25.97 6.40
CA LEU A 275 -7.60 27.32 5.86
C LEU A 275 -8.55 28.26 6.61
N LYS A 276 -9.80 27.86 6.83
CA LYS A 276 -10.79 28.65 7.60
C LYS A 276 -10.32 28.93 9.03
N SER A 277 -9.80 27.90 9.69
CA SER A 277 -9.23 28.02 11.04
C SER A 277 -8.04 28.98 11.07
N ALA A 278 -7.13 28.88 10.11
CA ALA A 278 -5.96 29.75 10.00
C ALA A 278 -6.33 31.22 9.66
N GLU A 279 -7.35 31.44 8.83
CA GLU A 279 -7.94 32.75 8.55
C GLU A 279 -8.57 33.37 9.79
N GLY A 280 -9.13 32.54 10.69
CA GLY A 280 -9.59 32.93 12.03
C GLY A 280 -8.47 33.09 13.08
N GLU A 281 -7.22 33.28 12.64
CA GLU A 281 -6.02 33.48 13.47
C GLU A 281 -5.68 32.34 14.45
N ASN A 282 -6.25 31.14 14.24
CA ASN A 282 -5.93 29.98 15.06
C ASN A 282 -4.50 29.48 14.78
N LEU A 283 -3.62 29.51 15.78
CA LEU A 283 -2.20 29.15 15.61
C LEU A 283 -1.99 27.68 15.22
N MET A 284 -2.84 26.78 15.71
CA MET A 284 -2.81 25.35 15.36
C MET A 284 -3.31 25.16 13.92
N GLY A 285 -4.38 25.86 13.52
CA GLY A 285 -4.86 25.91 12.14
C GLY A 285 -3.79 26.43 11.17
N GLN A 286 -3.06 27.49 11.53
CA GLN A 286 -1.94 28.02 10.75
C GLN A 286 -0.81 26.99 10.58
N ASN A 287 -0.43 26.29 11.66
CA ASN A 287 0.57 25.22 11.58
C ASN A 287 0.11 24.06 10.68
N ASN A 288 -1.14 23.60 10.85
CA ASN A 288 -1.69 22.50 10.06
C ASN A 288 -1.83 22.87 8.57
N LEU A 289 -2.19 24.11 8.28
CA LEU A 289 -2.19 24.63 6.90
C LEU A 289 -0.78 24.67 6.31
N GLY A 290 0.23 25.05 7.10
CA GLY A 290 1.64 24.95 6.71
C GLY A 290 2.03 23.50 6.35
N TYR A 291 1.58 22.54 7.15
CA TYR A 291 1.79 21.12 6.91
C TYR A 291 1.09 20.62 5.64
N CYS A 292 -0.14 21.08 5.36
CA CYS A 292 -0.82 20.76 4.11
C CYS A 292 -0.05 21.25 2.88
N TYR A 293 0.45 22.50 2.90
CA TYR A 293 1.25 23.04 1.80
C TYR A 293 2.60 22.32 1.63
N GLN A 294 3.27 21.95 2.73
CA GLN A 294 4.55 21.26 2.67
C GLN A 294 4.43 19.88 2.00
N ASN A 295 3.32 19.17 2.24
CA ASN A 295 3.12 17.80 1.78
C ASN A 295 2.17 17.67 0.58
N GLY A 296 1.51 18.75 0.18
CA GLY A 296 0.51 18.73 -0.90
C GLY A 296 -0.79 18.01 -0.51
N ILE A 297 -1.23 18.14 0.75
CA ILE A 297 -2.46 17.50 1.25
C ILE A 297 -3.64 18.42 0.93
N GLY A 298 -4.55 17.96 0.06
CA GLY A 298 -5.72 18.74 -0.39
C GLY A 298 -5.37 19.98 -1.23
N THR A 299 -4.10 20.12 -1.64
CA THR A 299 -3.59 21.25 -2.41
C THR A 299 -2.28 20.87 -3.11
N THR A 300 -1.77 21.69 -4.02
CA THR A 300 -0.45 21.48 -4.60
C THR A 300 0.66 21.79 -3.59
N LYS A 301 1.70 20.95 -3.54
CA LYS A 301 2.88 21.19 -2.70
C LYS A 301 3.50 22.57 -2.98
N ASP A 302 3.67 23.37 -1.93
CA ASP A 302 4.18 24.75 -1.99
C ASP A 302 4.99 25.07 -0.73
N GLU A 303 6.31 24.87 -0.80
CA GLU A 303 7.18 25.00 0.36
C GLU A 303 7.30 26.45 0.86
N GLU A 304 7.17 27.45 -0.03
CA GLU A 304 7.23 28.85 0.35
C GLU A 304 5.99 29.27 1.16
N LYS A 305 4.79 28.83 0.75
CA LYS A 305 3.57 29.03 1.56
C LYS A 305 3.63 28.27 2.87
N ALA A 306 4.17 27.05 2.87
CA ALA A 306 4.37 26.29 4.11
C ALA A 306 5.22 27.08 5.10
N PHE A 307 6.39 27.57 4.65
CA PHE A 307 7.27 28.41 5.46
C PHE A 307 6.56 29.64 6.03
N ARG A 308 5.78 30.37 5.21
CA ARG A 308 5.05 31.56 5.66
C ARG A 308 4.01 31.26 6.74
N TRP A 309 3.29 30.13 6.64
CA TRP A 309 2.29 29.75 7.63
C TRP A 309 2.91 29.23 8.93
N TYR A 310 3.99 28.43 8.85
CA TYR A 310 4.76 28.06 10.03
C TYR A 310 5.38 29.27 10.73
N LEU A 311 5.84 30.26 9.96
CA LEU A 311 6.36 31.51 10.52
C LEU A 311 5.30 32.24 11.35
N LYS A 312 4.09 32.44 10.81
CA LYS A 312 2.98 33.06 11.54
C LYS A 312 2.63 32.31 12.83
N SER A 313 2.52 30.98 12.75
CA SER A 313 2.23 30.14 13.91
C SER A 313 3.32 30.23 14.98
N ALA A 314 4.59 30.20 14.57
CA ALA A 314 5.74 30.30 15.46
C ALA A 314 5.88 31.68 16.11
N GLU A 315 5.61 32.76 15.37
CA GLU A 315 5.59 34.14 15.87
C GLU A 315 4.45 34.37 16.86
N GLY A 316 3.31 33.70 16.66
CA GLY A 316 2.22 33.64 17.63
C GLY A 316 2.53 32.82 18.89
N GLY A 317 3.71 32.18 18.98
CA GLY A 317 4.16 31.45 20.15
C GLY A 317 3.79 29.97 20.18
N TYR A 318 3.26 29.40 19.09
CA TYR A 318 2.91 27.99 19.05
C TYR A 318 4.17 27.11 18.92
N HIS A 319 4.46 26.32 19.96
CA HIS A 319 5.71 25.56 20.05
C HIS A 319 5.92 24.56 18.91
N LEU A 320 4.88 23.81 18.50
CA LEU A 320 4.99 22.91 17.35
C LEU A 320 5.24 23.69 16.04
N GLY A 321 4.67 24.89 15.91
CA GLY A 321 4.99 25.82 14.83
C GLY A 321 6.46 26.26 14.85
N GLN A 322 7.02 26.54 16.03
CA GLN A 322 8.45 26.85 16.21
C GLN A 322 9.33 25.66 15.79
N ASN A 323 8.98 24.44 16.18
CA ASN A 323 9.68 23.23 15.73
C ASN A 323 9.62 23.07 14.20
N ASN A 324 8.46 23.22 13.59
CA ASN A 324 8.28 23.09 12.14
C ASN A 324 9.01 24.19 11.36
N LEU A 325 9.04 25.42 11.88
CA LEU A 325 9.87 26.48 11.33
C LEU A 325 11.36 26.18 11.48
N GLY A 326 11.77 25.57 12.60
CA GLY A 326 13.12 25.04 12.81
C GLY A 326 13.51 24.03 11.73
N ASN A 327 12.61 23.09 11.41
CA ASN A 327 12.80 22.12 10.32
C ASN A 327 12.97 22.84 8.97
N CYS A 328 12.20 23.89 8.71
CA CYS A 328 12.34 24.68 7.48
C CYS A 328 13.74 25.27 7.34
N TYR A 329 14.29 25.88 8.39
CA TYR A 329 15.66 26.40 8.37
C TYR A 329 16.74 25.30 8.36
N HIS A 330 16.49 24.15 8.98
CA HIS A 330 17.46 23.06 9.00
C HIS A 330 17.63 22.42 7.61
N PHE A 331 16.51 22.11 6.96
CA PHE A 331 16.47 21.40 5.68
C PHE A 331 16.40 22.33 4.46
N GLY A 332 16.09 23.62 4.65
CA GLY A 332 15.93 24.59 3.56
C GLY A 332 14.58 24.47 2.85
N ILE A 333 13.51 24.18 3.59
CA ILE A 333 12.15 24.03 3.05
C ILE A 333 11.54 25.42 2.93
N GLY A 334 11.30 25.88 1.70
CA GLY A 334 10.74 27.21 1.43
C GLY A 334 11.64 28.40 1.84
N THR A 335 12.88 28.13 2.26
CA THR A 335 13.86 29.14 2.71
C THR A 335 15.29 28.61 2.57
N THR A 336 16.29 29.47 2.73
CA THR A 336 17.70 29.06 2.73
C THR A 336 18.07 28.37 4.05
N LYS A 337 18.92 27.34 3.99
CA LYS A 337 19.40 26.62 5.18
C LYS A 337 20.12 27.57 6.15
N ASP A 338 19.70 27.56 7.41
CA ASP A 338 20.28 28.32 8.51
C ASP A 338 20.27 27.48 9.79
N LYS A 339 21.38 26.78 10.04
CA LYS A 339 21.50 25.86 11.18
C LYS A 339 21.43 26.58 12.53
N ALA A 340 21.86 27.85 12.59
CA ALA A 340 21.84 28.62 13.83
C ALA A 340 20.41 29.06 14.19
N LYS A 341 19.63 29.52 13.22
CA LYS A 341 18.20 29.81 13.42
C LYS A 341 17.40 28.55 13.75
N ALA A 342 17.68 27.44 13.07
CA ALA A 342 17.05 26.16 13.38
C ALA A 342 17.27 25.77 14.85
N PHE A 343 18.51 25.86 15.33
CA PHE A 343 18.85 25.60 16.74
C PHE A 343 18.05 26.49 17.70
N GLN A 344 17.98 27.80 17.44
CA GLN A 344 17.24 28.74 18.30
C GLN A 344 15.74 28.45 18.36
N LEU A 345 15.14 28.02 17.24
CA LEU A 345 13.72 27.67 17.19
C LEU A 345 13.43 26.34 17.88
N TYR A 346 14.28 25.32 17.70
CA TYR A 346 14.17 24.07 18.45
C TYR A 346 14.35 24.31 19.95
N LEU A 347 15.25 25.20 20.36
CA LEU A 347 15.42 25.57 21.76
C LEU A 347 14.14 26.16 22.35
N LYS A 348 13.54 27.16 21.69
CA LYS A 348 12.27 27.76 22.13
C LYS A 348 11.14 26.73 22.21
N SER A 349 11.03 25.86 21.22
CA SER A 349 10.04 24.77 21.19
C SER A 349 10.25 23.79 22.35
N ALA A 350 11.50 23.39 22.60
CA ALA A 350 11.86 22.44 23.63
C ALA A 350 11.66 22.99 25.05
N GLU A 351 12.00 24.26 25.28
CA GLU A 351 11.74 25.00 26.52
C GLU A 351 10.25 25.19 26.78
N GLY A 352 9.46 25.33 25.71
CA GLY A 352 8.00 25.30 25.74
C GLY A 352 7.39 23.92 26.05
N GLY A 353 8.22 22.88 26.25
CA GLY A 353 7.77 21.53 26.59
C GLY A 353 7.36 20.67 25.40
N GLU A 354 7.54 21.14 24.16
CA GLU A 354 7.14 20.39 22.97
C GLU A 354 8.14 19.26 22.67
N SER A 355 7.61 18.03 22.56
CA SER A 355 8.40 16.81 22.58
C SER A 355 9.27 16.60 21.33
N TYR A 356 8.81 17.02 20.15
CA TYR A 356 9.60 16.96 18.91
C TYR A 356 10.73 17.98 18.93
N GLY A 357 10.48 19.18 19.45
CA GLY A 357 11.47 20.23 19.68
C GLY A 357 12.57 19.74 20.63
N GLN A 358 12.21 19.06 21.73
CA GLN A 358 13.19 18.44 22.63
C GLN A 358 14.04 17.38 21.93
N CYS A 359 13.44 16.51 21.11
CA CYS A 359 14.18 15.50 20.33
C CYS A 359 15.13 16.16 19.32
N ASN A 360 14.63 17.13 18.55
CA ASN A 360 15.41 17.84 17.54
C ASN A 360 16.56 18.65 18.16
N LEU A 361 16.34 19.25 19.34
CA LEU A 361 17.38 19.93 20.09
C LEU A 361 18.46 18.94 20.58
N GLY A 362 18.06 17.76 21.07
CA GLY A 362 18.98 16.67 21.41
C GLY A 362 19.83 16.25 20.21
N TYR A 363 19.21 16.16 19.03
CA TYR A 363 19.91 15.88 17.77
C TYR A 363 20.90 16.97 17.37
N CYS A 364 20.55 18.25 17.56
CA CYS A 364 21.45 19.37 17.34
C CYS A 364 22.69 19.31 18.24
N TYR A 365 22.51 19.05 19.54
CA TYR A 365 23.60 18.88 20.48
C TYR A 365 24.49 17.67 20.14
N GLY A 366 23.90 16.53 19.79
CA GLY A 366 24.65 15.31 19.47
C GLY A 366 25.50 15.41 18.21
N ASN A 367 25.11 16.26 17.25
CA ASN A 367 25.78 16.39 15.96
C ASN A 367 26.49 17.75 15.75
N GLY A 368 26.38 18.69 16.69
CA GLY A 368 26.93 20.03 16.54
C GLY A 368 26.26 20.85 15.43
N ILE A 369 24.93 20.78 15.33
CA ILE A 369 24.16 21.51 14.31
C ILE A 369 23.79 22.89 14.85
N GLY A 370 24.36 23.94 14.26
CA GLY A 370 24.11 25.33 14.67
C GLY A 370 24.88 25.74 15.93
N MET A 371 25.64 24.82 16.52
CA MET A 371 26.48 25.01 17.70
C MET A 371 27.54 23.90 17.84
N THR A 372 28.37 23.95 18.89
CA THR A 372 29.32 22.88 19.19
C THR A 372 28.64 21.63 19.74
N LYS A 373 29.15 20.46 19.37
CA LYS A 373 28.67 19.16 19.85
C LYS A 373 28.79 19.04 21.38
N ASP A 374 27.74 18.54 22.02
CA ASP A 374 27.64 18.33 23.48
C ASP A 374 26.78 17.06 23.74
N GLU A 375 27.43 15.94 24.02
CA GLU A 375 26.76 14.64 24.15
C GLU A 375 25.92 14.53 25.44
N GLU A 376 26.33 15.21 26.52
CA GLU A 376 25.61 15.19 27.79
C GLU A 376 24.29 15.94 27.64
N LYS A 377 24.29 17.13 27.02
CA LYS A 377 23.03 17.84 26.73
C LYS A 377 22.16 17.10 25.74
N ALA A 378 22.75 16.42 24.75
CA ALA A 378 21.98 15.59 23.84
C ALA A 378 21.20 14.51 24.60
N PHE A 379 21.87 13.79 25.50
CA PHE A 379 21.26 12.78 26.36
C PHE A 379 20.12 13.37 27.22
N GLN A 380 20.35 14.51 27.88
CA GLN A 380 19.35 15.15 28.74
C GLN A 380 18.07 15.54 27.97
N TRP A 381 18.21 16.06 26.75
CA TRP A 381 17.05 16.43 25.93
C TRP A 381 16.33 15.22 25.33
N TYR A 382 17.05 14.17 24.92
CA TYR A 382 16.40 12.91 24.53
C TYR A 382 15.66 12.26 25.70
N LEU A 383 16.19 12.34 26.92
CA LEU A 383 15.52 11.86 28.13
C LEU A 383 14.20 12.59 28.35
N LYS A 384 14.20 13.93 28.34
CA LYS A 384 12.97 14.73 28.48
C LYS A 384 11.94 14.41 27.39
N SER A 385 12.41 14.28 26.14
CA SER A 385 11.55 13.93 25.01
C SER A 385 10.94 12.53 25.18
N ALA A 386 11.74 11.55 25.61
CA ALA A 386 11.30 10.18 25.85
C ALA A 386 10.32 10.04 27.03
N GLU A 387 10.52 10.83 28.09
CA GLU A 387 9.61 10.95 29.25
C GLU A 387 8.30 11.64 28.87
N GLY A 388 8.34 12.57 27.91
CA GLY A 388 7.16 13.13 27.25
C GLY A 388 6.53 12.21 26.20
N GLU A 389 6.79 10.90 26.28
CA GLU A 389 6.25 9.84 25.42
C GLU A 389 6.57 9.96 23.92
N ASN A 390 7.57 10.77 23.54
CA ASN A 390 7.98 10.87 22.14
C ASN A 390 8.76 9.62 21.70
N HIS A 391 8.20 8.83 20.78
CA HIS A 391 8.80 7.57 20.35
C HIS A 391 10.13 7.73 19.62
N MET A 392 10.37 8.86 18.93
CA MET A 392 11.68 9.15 18.33
C MET A 392 12.72 9.46 19.42
N GLY A 393 12.34 10.25 20.43
CA GLY A 393 13.15 10.50 21.62
C GLY A 393 13.50 9.20 22.36
N GLN A 394 12.53 8.29 22.51
CA GLN A 394 12.74 6.96 23.11
C GLN A 394 13.76 6.11 22.32
N ASN A 395 13.67 6.09 20.98
CA ASN A 395 14.65 5.38 20.15
C ASN A 395 16.06 5.99 20.30
N ASN A 396 16.17 7.32 20.25
CA ASN A 396 17.46 8.01 20.37
C ASN A 396 18.09 7.81 21.76
N LEU A 397 17.27 7.81 22.81
CA LEU A 397 17.71 7.49 24.16
C LEU A 397 18.18 6.03 24.28
N GLY A 398 17.46 5.10 23.66
CA GLY A 398 17.90 3.70 23.55
C GLY A 398 19.27 3.58 22.86
N TYR A 399 19.49 4.35 21.80
CA TYR A 399 20.78 4.42 21.11
C TYR A 399 21.89 4.97 22.03
N CYS A 400 21.63 6.06 22.77
CA CYS A 400 22.57 6.62 23.73
C CYS A 400 23.01 5.57 24.77
N TYR A 401 22.08 4.80 25.33
CA TYR A 401 22.40 3.72 26.27
C TYR A 401 23.16 2.57 25.61
N ARG A 402 22.83 2.21 24.37
CA ARG A 402 23.54 1.14 23.64
C ARG A 402 25.00 1.48 23.35
N THR A 403 25.29 2.74 23.03
CA THR A 403 26.63 3.18 22.61
C THR A 403 27.43 3.90 23.71
N GLY A 404 26.77 4.36 24.79
CA GLY A 404 27.39 5.16 25.83
C GLY A 404 27.59 6.63 25.45
N ILE A 405 26.70 7.22 24.64
CA ILE A 405 26.77 8.65 24.27
C ILE A 405 26.10 9.48 25.36
N GLY A 406 26.84 10.39 25.99
CA GLY A 406 26.35 11.24 27.08
C GLY A 406 25.97 10.49 28.36
N THR A 407 26.21 9.18 28.41
CA THR A 407 25.87 8.30 29.54
C THR A 407 26.75 7.03 29.51
N THR A 408 26.68 6.20 30.55
CA THR A 408 27.36 4.89 30.55
C THR A 408 26.58 3.87 29.71
N LYS A 409 27.30 3.02 28.97
CA LYS A 409 26.69 1.94 28.17
C LYS A 409 25.86 1.00 29.06
N ASP A 410 24.62 0.72 28.66
CA ASP A 410 23.64 -0.09 29.40
C ASP A 410 22.66 -0.74 28.40
N GLU A 411 22.92 -2.00 28.04
CA GLU A 411 22.15 -2.69 26.99
C GLU A 411 20.73 -3.07 27.43
N GLU A 412 20.50 -3.33 28.72
CA GLU A 412 19.16 -3.60 29.25
C GLU A 412 18.26 -2.37 29.17
N LYS A 413 18.78 -1.18 29.56
CA LYS A 413 18.03 0.07 29.38
C LYS A 413 17.82 0.40 27.91
N ALA A 414 18.82 0.15 27.07
CA ALA A 414 18.67 0.33 25.63
C ALA A 414 17.50 -0.49 25.08
N PHE A 415 17.45 -1.79 25.41
CA PHE A 415 16.36 -2.68 25.02
C PHE A 415 14.99 -2.16 25.48
N ARG A 416 14.86 -1.75 26.75
CA ARG A 416 13.58 -1.24 27.30
C ARG A 416 13.09 0.02 26.57
N TRP A 417 13.99 0.92 26.20
CA TRP A 417 13.61 2.14 25.47
C TRP A 417 13.30 1.87 24.00
N PHE A 418 14.04 0.98 23.34
CA PHE A 418 13.69 0.52 21.99
C PHE A 418 12.33 -0.19 21.97
N LEU A 419 12.01 -0.99 22.99
CA LEU A 419 10.71 -1.64 23.13
C LEU A 419 9.58 -0.62 23.21
N LYS A 420 9.67 0.36 24.12
CA LYS A 420 8.67 1.44 24.22
C LYS A 420 8.49 2.21 22.91
N SER A 421 9.60 2.54 22.25
CA SER A 421 9.58 3.22 20.95
C SER A 421 8.89 2.39 19.87
N ALA A 422 9.19 1.09 19.82
CA ALA A 422 8.63 0.16 18.83
C ALA A 422 7.13 -0.10 19.05
N GLU A 423 6.70 -0.28 20.31
CA GLU A 423 5.30 -0.42 20.71
C GLU A 423 4.49 0.86 20.43
N GLY A 424 5.13 2.02 20.55
CA GLY A 424 4.59 3.31 20.11
C GLY A 424 4.54 3.51 18.58
N GLY A 425 4.90 2.50 17.79
CA GLY A 425 4.81 2.55 16.33
C GLY A 425 5.97 3.26 15.63
N ASN A 426 7.09 3.53 16.30
CA ASN A 426 8.25 4.14 15.64
C ASN A 426 9.03 3.11 14.81
N ASN A 427 9.09 3.32 13.50
CA ASN A 427 9.71 2.35 12.59
C ASN A 427 11.23 2.16 12.83
N ASN A 428 11.94 3.21 13.28
CA ASN A 428 13.36 3.09 13.66
C ASN A 428 13.52 2.33 14.99
N GLY A 429 12.59 2.51 15.93
CA GLY A 429 12.50 1.76 17.17
C GLY A 429 12.22 0.28 16.91
N GLN A 430 11.28 -0.04 16.01
CA GLN A 430 10.97 -1.40 15.58
C GLN A 430 12.19 -2.07 14.92
N TYR A 431 12.90 -1.37 14.04
CA TYR A 431 14.16 -1.84 13.46
C TYR A 431 15.23 -2.11 14.54
N SER A 432 15.41 -1.16 15.47
CA SER A 432 16.38 -1.28 16.55
C SER A 432 16.06 -2.44 17.49
N LEU A 433 14.78 -2.68 17.77
CA LEU A 433 14.31 -3.81 18.57
C LEU A 433 14.53 -5.15 17.84
N GLY A 434 14.29 -5.20 16.52
CA GLY A 434 14.66 -6.35 15.70
C GLY A 434 16.16 -6.67 15.78
N ASN A 435 17.01 -5.63 15.75
CA ASN A 435 18.45 -5.79 15.95
C ASN A 435 18.82 -6.27 17.36
N CYS A 436 18.06 -5.88 18.40
CA CYS A 436 18.28 -6.40 19.75
C CYS A 436 18.05 -7.91 19.82
N TYR A 437 16.94 -8.40 19.27
CA TYR A 437 16.65 -9.83 19.21
C TYR A 437 17.60 -10.61 18.30
N LYS A 438 18.09 -10.02 17.22
CA LYS A 438 19.05 -10.69 16.32
C LYS A 438 20.44 -10.86 16.96
N ASN A 439 20.90 -9.86 17.72
CA ASN A 439 22.30 -9.74 18.17
C ASN A 439 22.49 -9.83 19.70
N GLU A 440 21.48 -10.30 20.43
CA GLU A 440 21.55 -10.46 21.90
C GLU A 440 21.80 -9.16 22.69
N ILE A 441 21.28 -8.02 22.21
CA ILE A 441 21.50 -6.73 22.87
C ILE A 441 20.43 -6.51 23.94
N GLY A 442 20.81 -6.72 25.21
CA GLY A 442 19.93 -6.54 26.37
C GLY A 442 18.80 -7.58 26.47
N THR A 443 18.80 -8.61 25.61
CA THR A 443 17.82 -9.70 25.56
C THR A 443 18.46 -10.94 24.93
N THR A 444 17.79 -12.09 25.02
CA THR A 444 18.25 -13.34 24.39
C THR A 444 17.92 -13.36 22.89
N LYS A 445 18.73 -14.07 22.09
CA LYS A 445 18.52 -14.19 20.65
C LYS A 445 17.18 -14.81 20.33
N ASP A 446 16.43 -14.19 19.42
CA ASP A 446 15.11 -14.66 18.97
C ASP A 446 14.87 -14.23 17.51
N GLU A 447 15.14 -15.13 16.57
CA GLU A 447 15.09 -14.80 15.14
C GLU A 447 13.67 -14.56 14.62
N GLU A 448 12.68 -15.25 15.18
CA GLU A 448 11.26 -15.07 14.83
C GLU A 448 10.78 -13.68 15.26
N LYS A 449 11.07 -13.25 16.50
CA LYS A 449 10.75 -11.87 16.91
C LYS A 449 11.53 -10.84 16.13
N ALA A 450 12.81 -11.10 15.80
CA ALA A 450 13.58 -10.20 14.95
C ALA A 450 12.89 -10.00 13.59
N PHE A 451 12.47 -11.09 12.94
CA PHE A 451 11.71 -11.06 11.70
C PHE A 451 10.42 -10.25 11.82
N GLN A 452 9.60 -10.51 12.84
CA GLN A 452 8.33 -9.80 13.06
C GLN A 452 8.52 -8.28 13.25
N TRP A 453 9.56 -7.86 13.96
CA TRP A 453 9.85 -6.43 14.15
C TRP A 453 10.44 -5.78 12.89
N TYR A 454 11.29 -6.49 12.13
CA TYR A 454 11.73 -6.01 10.82
C TYR A 454 10.57 -5.87 9.84
N LEU A 455 9.60 -6.79 9.86
CA LEU A 455 8.39 -6.71 9.03
C LEU A 455 7.59 -5.43 9.34
N LYS A 456 7.26 -5.19 10.61
CA LYS A 456 6.56 -3.95 11.02
C LYS A 456 7.31 -2.69 10.61
N SER A 457 8.63 -2.69 10.82
CA SER A 457 9.50 -1.57 10.45
C SER A 457 9.50 -1.32 8.93
N ALA A 458 9.55 -2.41 8.13
CA ALA A 458 9.56 -2.38 6.69
C ALA A 458 8.23 -1.90 6.08
N GLU A 459 7.10 -2.35 6.64
CA GLU A 459 5.75 -1.90 6.32
C GLU A 459 5.56 -0.42 6.65
N GLY A 460 6.14 0.05 7.76
CA GLY A 460 6.23 1.46 8.12
C GLY A 460 7.16 2.29 7.20
N GLY A 461 7.84 1.66 6.23
CA GLY A 461 8.67 2.36 5.25
C GLY A 461 10.12 2.63 5.68
N ASN A 462 10.59 2.04 6.78
CA ASN A 462 12.01 2.15 7.16
C ASN A 462 12.89 1.35 6.20
N SER A 463 13.87 2.01 5.57
CA SER A 463 14.74 1.39 4.57
C SER A 463 15.62 0.27 5.11
N ASP A 464 16.13 0.41 6.34
CA ASP A 464 16.98 -0.61 6.97
C ASP A 464 16.17 -1.85 7.36
N GLY A 465 14.93 -1.66 7.82
CA GLY A 465 13.94 -2.68 8.07
C GLY A 465 13.60 -3.44 6.79
N GLN A 466 13.35 -2.74 5.68
CA GLN A 466 13.11 -3.36 4.37
C GLN A 466 14.32 -4.18 3.89
N CYS A 467 15.54 -3.67 4.06
CA CYS A 467 16.77 -4.38 3.70
C CYS A 467 16.96 -5.65 4.53
N ASN A 468 16.77 -5.56 5.85
CA ASN A 468 16.88 -6.70 6.75
C ASN A 468 15.77 -7.72 6.54
N LEU A 469 14.56 -7.28 6.21
CA LEU A 469 13.46 -8.18 5.87
C LEU A 469 13.77 -8.96 4.60
N GLY A 470 14.26 -8.30 3.54
CA GLY A 470 14.75 -8.99 2.34
C GLY A 470 15.87 -9.99 2.66
N TYR A 471 16.77 -9.63 3.59
CA TYR A 471 17.84 -10.53 4.04
C TYR A 471 17.30 -11.75 4.82
N CYS A 472 16.28 -11.54 5.67
CA CYS A 472 15.61 -12.63 6.38
C CYS A 472 14.95 -13.61 5.42
N TYR A 473 14.18 -13.13 4.43
CA TYR A 473 13.58 -13.98 3.40
C TYR A 473 14.62 -14.73 2.59
N ARG A 474 15.69 -14.06 2.15
CA ARG A 474 16.76 -14.70 1.37
C ARG A 474 17.44 -15.86 2.10
N ASN A 475 17.58 -15.77 3.43
CA ASN A 475 18.34 -16.74 4.22
C ASN A 475 17.47 -17.63 5.12
N GLY A 476 16.15 -17.44 5.16
CA GLY A 476 15.24 -18.15 6.06
C GLY A 476 15.48 -17.84 7.54
N ILE A 477 15.79 -16.59 7.88
CA ILE A 477 16.05 -16.17 9.28
C ILE A 477 14.73 -15.74 9.92
N GLY A 478 14.25 -16.51 10.90
CA GLY A 478 12.97 -16.27 11.58
C GLY A 478 11.73 -16.49 10.71
N THR A 479 11.92 -17.01 9.49
CA THR A 479 10.87 -17.29 8.49
C THR A 479 11.36 -18.37 7.51
N THR A 480 10.49 -18.88 6.65
CA THR A 480 10.89 -19.79 5.56
C THR A 480 11.69 -19.03 4.49
N LYS A 481 12.71 -19.67 3.92
CA LYS A 481 13.51 -19.09 2.84
C LYS A 481 12.62 -18.82 1.61
N ASP A 482 12.64 -17.59 1.12
CA ASP A 482 11.87 -17.11 -0.02
C ASP A 482 12.70 -16.07 -0.80
N GLU A 483 13.32 -16.49 -1.90
CA GLU A 483 14.18 -15.61 -2.68
C GLU A 483 13.40 -14.60 -3.52
N GLU A 484 12.15 -14.91 -3.90
CA GLU A 484 11.31 -14.02 -4.70
C GLU A 484 10.80 -12.85 -3.85
N LYS A 485 10.34 -13.11 -2.62
CA LYS A 485 9.99 -12.04 -1.67
C LYS A 485 11.21 -11.17 -1.35
N ALA A 486 12.40 -11.77 -1.17
CA ALA A 486 13.63 -11.02 -0.98
C ALA A 486 13.93 -10.08 -2.16
N PHE A 487 13.84 -10.59 -3.39
CA PHE A 487 14.03 -9.81 -4.61
C PHE A 487 13.04 -8.62 -4.69
N ARG A 488 11.75 -8.87 -4.41
CA ARG A 488 10.71 -7.83 -4.44
C ARG A 488 10.96 -6.70 -3.43
N TRP A 489 11.41 -7.03 -2.21
CA TRP A 489 11.76 -6.02 -1.21
C TRP A 489 12.97 -5.19 -1.61
N TYR A 490 14.03 -5.82 -2.15
CA TYR A 490 15.18 -5.09 -2.67
C TYR A 490 14.84 -4.22 -3.89
N LEU A 491 13.98 -4.70 -4.78
CA LEU A 491 13.48 -3.93 -5.92
C LEU A 491 12.75 -2.67 -5.47
N LYS A 492 11.80 -2.79 -4.54
CA LYS A 492 11.06 -1.65 -3.98
C LYS A 492 11.99 -0.59 -3.37
N LEU A 493 12.98 -1.03 -2.60
CA LEU A 493 14.02 -0.17 -2.01
C LEU A 493 14.87 0.54 -3.07
N ALA A 494 15.30 -0.20 -4.09
CA ALA A 494 16.18 0.29 -5.14
C ALA A 494 15.47 1.33 -6.04
N GLU A 495 14.21 1.08 -6.40
CA GLU A 495 13.35 2.03 -7.12
C GLU A 495 13.05 3.29 -6.31
N GLY A 496 12.96 3.16 -4.98
CA GLY A 496 12.92 4.28 -4.04
C GLY A 496 14.22 5.09 -3.93
N GLY A 497 15.27 4.72 -4.67
CA GLY A 497 16.55 5.42 -4.71
C GLY A 497 17.52 5.06 -3.57
N ASN A 498 17.20 4.06 -2.74
CA ASN A 498 18.09 3.65 -1.65
C ASN A 498 19.31 2.90 -2.19
N SER A 499 20.50 3.42 -1.90
CA SER A 499 21.76 2.86 -2.42
C SER A 499 22.07 1.45 -1.89
N GLY A 500 21.72 1.12 -0.64
CA GLY A 500 21.85 -0.24 -0.11
C GLY A 500 20.93 -1.25 -0.81
N GLY A 501 19.69 -0.83 -1.09
CA GLY A 501 18.73 -1.59 -1.89
C GLY A 501 19.24 -1.86 -3.31
N GLN A 502 19.78 -0.84 -3.96
CA GLN A 502 20.39 -0.94 -5.29
C GLN A 502 21.55 -1.94 -5.31
N CYS A 503 22.40 -1.92 -4.27
CA CYS A 503 23.47 -2.91 -4.11
C CYS A 503 22.92 -4.34 -4.01
N ASN A 504 21.95 -4.57 -3.12
CA ASN A 504 21.35 -5.90 -2.92
C ASN A 504 20.61 -6.40 -4.17
N LEU A 505 19.95 -5.51 -4.90
CA LEU A 505 19.28 -5.85 -6.16
C LEU A 505 20.30 -6.20 -7.26
N GLY A 506 21.41 -5.46 -7.35
CA GLY A 506 22.53 -5.81 -8.22
C GLY A 506 23.07 -7.21 -7.91
N PHE A 507 23.17 -7.55 -6.63
CA PHE A 507 23.57 -8.87 -6.17
C PHE A 507 22.56 -9.97 -6.57
N CYS A 508 21.26 -9.69 -6.49
CA CYS A 508 20.24 -10.62 -6.95
C CYS A 508 20.36 -10.91 -8.45
N TYR A 509 20.53 -9.88 -9.29
CA TYR A 509 20.70 -10.06 -10.73
C TYR A 509 22.00 -10.79 -11.09
N GLN A 510 23.10 -10.52 -10.38
CA GLN A 510 24.37 -11.19 -10.62
C GLN A 510 24.30 -12.70 -10.36
N ASN A 511 23.51 -13.11 -9.37
CA ASN A 511 23.45 -14.50 -8.90
C ASN A 511 22.15 -15.24 -9.27
N GLY A 512 21.17 -14.56 -9.85
CA GLY A 512 19.86 -15.13 -10.16
C GLY A 512 19.01 -15.45 -8.92
N ILE A 513 19.07 -14.61 -7.88
CA ILE A 513 18.32 -14.82 -6.63
C ILE A 513 16.94 -14.18 -6.76
N GLY A 514 15.89 -15.00 -6.76
CA GLY A 514 14.51 -14.56 -6.95
C GLY A 514 14.21 -13.97 -8.34
N THR A 515 15.15 -14.12 -9.28
CA THR A 515 15.07 -13.62 -10.66
C THR A 515 16.02 -14.39 -11.56
N THR A 516 15.94 -14.22 -12.88
CA THR A 516 16.94 -14.76 -13.80
C THR A 516 18.24 -13.98 -13.74
N LYS A 517 19.39 -14.67 -13.78
CA LYS A 517 20.72 -14.04 -13.81
C LYS A 517 20.85 -13.06 -15.00
N ASP A 518 21.27 -11.83 -14.73
CA ASP A 518 21.39 -10.74 -15.70
C ASP A 518 22.58 -9.83 -15.32
N GLU A 519 23.72 -10.02 -15.97
CA GLU A 519 24.97 -9.34 -15.62
C GLU A 519 24.95 -7.85 -15.98
N GLU A 520 24.25 -7.45 -17.04
CA GLU A 520 24.13 -6.05 -17.45
C GLU A 520 23.28 -5.26 -16.44
N LYS A 521 22.16 -5.82 -15.98
CA LYS A 521 21.37 -5.20 -14.90
C LYS A 521 22.12 -5.18 -13.58
N ALA A 522 22.87 -6.23 -13.27
CA ALA A 522 23.71 -6.24 -12.06
C ALA A 522 24.70 -5.06 -12.07
N PHE A 523 25.44 -4.90 -13.17
CA PHE A 523 26.36 -3.78 -13.36
C PHE A 523 25.66 -2.42 -13.22
N TRP A 524 24.50 -2.26 -13.88
CA TRP A 524 23.75 -1.01 -13.84
C TRP A 524 23.30 -0.63 -12.42
N TRP A 525 22.79 -1.58 -11.65
CA TRP A 525 22.37 -1.32 -10.27
C TRP A 525 23.55 -1.08 -9.32
N TYR A 526 24.67 -1.80 -9.48
CA TYR A 526 25.89 -1.50 -8.72
C TYR A 526 26.44 -0.11 -9.04
N LEU A 527 26.36 0.33 -10.30
CA LEU A 527 26.73 1.69 -10.69
C LEU A 527 25.88 2.74 -9.96
N LYS A 528 24.55 2.57 -9.95
CA LYS A 528 23.64 3.47 -9.22
C LYS A 528 23.93 3.48 -7.72
N SER A 529 24.13 2.31 -7.14
CA SER A 529 24.50 2.17 -5.73
C SER A 529 25.81 2.90 -5.40
N ALA A 530 26.82 2.77 -6.26
CA ALA A 530 28.14 3.38 -6.08
C ALA A 530 28.10 4.91 -6.24
N GLU A 531 27.34 5.41 -7.23
CA GLU A 531 27.05 6.84 -7.42
C GLU A 531 26.28 7.42 -6.23
N GLY A 532 25.40 6.62 -5.61
CA GLY A 532 24.70 6.93 -4.37
C GLY A 532 25.55 6.83 -3.10
N GLY A 533 26.87 6.61 -3.21
CA GLY A 533 27.81 6.60 -2.08
C GLY A 533 27.74 5.35 -1.20
N ASN A 534 27.23 4.22 -1.70
CA ASN A 534 27.24 2.97 -0.94
C ASN A 534 28.56 2.23 -1.16
N SER A 535 29.34 2.06 -0.09
CA SER A 535 30.64 1.40 -0.13
C SER A 535 30.60 -0.04 -0.65
N GLY A 536 29.53 -0.81 -0.37
CA GLY A 536 29.34 -2.16 -0.91
C GLY A 536 29.09 -2.15 -2.42
N GLY A 537 28.28 -1.22 -2.90
CA GLY A 537 28.07 -0.98 -4.33
C GLY A 537 29.34 -0.56 -5.05
N GLN A 538 30.14 0.33 -4.44
CA GLN A 538 31.46 0.72 -4.96
C GLN A 538 32.40 -0.50 -5.06
N CYS A 539 32.41 -1.38 -4.05
CA CYS A 539 33.20 -2.61 -4.04
C CYS A 539 32.77 -3.56 -5.17
N ASN A 540 31.46 -3.84 -5.27
CA ASN A 540 30.90 -4.71 -6.30
C ASN A 540 31.07 -4.16 -7.71
N LEU A 541 31.03 -2.83 -7.89
CA LEU A 541 31.31 -2.19 -9.17
C LEU A 541 32.79 -2.35 -9.56
N GLY A 542 33.71 -2.20 -8.61
CA GLY A 542 35.13 -2.52 -8.80
C GLY A 542 35.33 -3.98 -9.22
N TYR A 543 34.63 -4.91 -8.57
CA TYR A 543 34.63 -6.33 -8.93
C TYR A 543 34.13 -6.57 -10.36
N CYS A 544 33.06 -5.88 -10.78
CA CYS A 544 32.53 -5.98 -12.15
C CYS A 544 33.56 -5.53 -13.20
N TYR A 545 34.28 -4.42 -12.96
CA TYR A 545 35.35 -3.97 -13.87
C TYR A 545 36.57 -4.89 -13.87
N PHE A 546 36.85 -5.62 -12.79
CA PHE A 546 37.97 -6.55 -12.75
C PHE A 546 37.68 -7.82 -13.58
N TYR A 547 36.49 -8.41 -13.42
CA TYR A 547 36.11 -9.65 -14.10
C TYR A 547 35.44 -9.43 -15.46
N GLY A 548 34.95 -8.23 -15.75
CA GLY A 548 34.20 -7.93 -16.97
C GLY A 548 32.74 -8.40 -16.90
N ILE A 549 32.10 -8.29 -15.72
CA ILE A 549 30.71 -8.69 -15.49
C ILE A 549 29.80 -7.55 -15.91
N GLY A 550 28.99 -7.75 -16.96
CA GLY A 550 28.08 -6.72 -17.49
C GLY A 550 28.79 -5.49 -18.09
N THR A 551 30.12 -5.50 -18.20
CA THR A 551 30.95 -4.42 -18.74
C THR A 551 32.28 -4.99 -19.28
N THR A 552 33.04 -4.18 -20.02
CA THR A 552 34.44 -4.50 -20.35
C THR A 552 35.36 -4.29 -19.16
N LYS A 553 36.45 -5.08 -19.09
CA LYS A 553 37.46 -4.95 -18.04
C LYS A 553 38.18 -3.59 -18.09
N ASP A 554 38.44 -2.99 -16.93
CA ASP A 554 39.05 -1.66 -16.81
C ASP A 554 39.81 -1.52 -15.49
N GLU A 555 41.14 -1.70 -15.53
CA GLU A 555 41.98 -1.71 -14.32
C GLU A 555 42.07 -0.35 -13.62
N GLU A 556 41.99 0.77 -14.35
CA GLU A 556 41.99 2.11 -13.75
C GLU A 556 40.72 2.33 -12.92
N LYS A 557 39.57 1.90 -13.45
CA LYS A 557 38.30 1.97 -12.71
C LYS A 557 38.24 1.02 -11.53
N VAL A 558 38.89 -0.16 -11.60
CA VAL A 558 39.04 -1.05 -10.44
C VAL A 558 39.71 -0.31 -9.29
N LEU A 559 40.88 0.30 -9.55
CA LEU A 559 41.61 1.06 -8.52
C LEU A 559 40.76 2.22 -7.98
N GLN A 560 40.10 2.96 -8.86
CA GLN A 560 39.27 4.11 -8.48
C GLN A 560 38.14 3.73 -7.51
N TRP A 561 37.36 2.70 -7.83
CA TRP A 561 36.20 2.31 -7.02
C TRP A 561 36.59 1.56 -5.75
N CYS A 562 37.62 0.72 -5.79
CA CYS A 562 38.18 0.10 -4.58
C CYS A 562 38.75 1.16 -3.62
N SER A 563 39.36 2.23 -4.15
CA SER A 563 39.88 3.34 -3.32
C SER A 563 38.75 4.07 -2.59
N LYS A 564 37.67 4.44 -3.29
CA LYS A 564 36.50 5.08 -2.67
C LYS A 564 35.88 4.21 -1.56
N SER A 565 35.68 2.93 -1.84
CA SER A 565 35.12 1.98 -0.87
C SER A 565 36.03 1.85 0.37
N ALA A 566 37.34 1.78 0.18
CA ALA A 566 38.31 1.69 1.27
C ALA A 566 38.40 2.98 2.12
N GLU A 567 38.25 4.16 1.49
CA GLU A 567 38.21 5.46 2.15
C GLU A 567 36.95 5.64 3.01
N GLU A 568 35.83 5.04 2.61
CA GLU A 568 34.60 4.91 3.41
C GLU A 568 34.69 3.80 4.48
N GLU A 569 35.89 3.31 4.75
CA GLU A 569 36.22 2.30 5.75
C GLU A 569 35.57 0.92 5.55
N ASN A 570 35.17 0.58 4.32
CA ASN A 570 34.68 -0.75 3.98
C ASN A 570 35.83 -1.77 3.96
N HIS A 571 35.69 -2.85 4.73
CA HIS A 571 36.75 -3.83 4.93
C HIS A 571 37.03 -4.71 3.70
N GLU A 572 36.03 -4.98 2.85
CA GLU A 572 36.22 -5.65 1.56
C GLU A 572 36.89 -4.72 0.54
N GLY A 573 36.48 -3.45 0.50
CA GLY A 573 37.13 -2.41 -0.30
C GLY A 573 38.62 -2.24 0.07
N GLN A 574 38.94 -2.25 1.36
CA GLN A 574 40.31 -2.22 1.87
C GLN A 574 41.13 -3.45 1.43
N PHE A 575 40.53 -4.65 1.50
CA PHE A 575 41.17 -5.87 1.01
C PHE A 575 41.44 -5.79 -0.51
N ASN A 576 40.43 -5.44 -1.30
CA ASN A 576 40.55 -5.32 -2.75
C ASN A 576 41.58 -4.25 -3.17
N LEU A 577 41.66 -3.15 -2.43
CA LEU A 577 42.69 -2.14 -2.67
C LEU A 577 44.10 -2.65 -2.33
N GLY A 578 44.24 -3.42 -1.24
CA GLY A 578 45.48 -4.13 -0.92
C GLY A 578 45.91 -5.09 -2.05
N PHE A 579 44.95 -5.82 -2.62
CA PHE A 579 45.15 -6.71 -3.75
C PHE A 579 45.60 -5.97 -5.02
N CYS A 580 45.03 -4.79 -5.29
CA CYS A 580 45.44 -3.94 -6.40
C CYS A 580 46.91 -3.51 -6.27
N TYR A 581 47.34 -3.07 -5.07
CA TYR A 581 48.74 -2.68 -4.82
C TYR A 581 49.71 -3.86 -4.86
N GLN A 582 49.32 -5.05 -4.38
CA GLN A 582 50.17 -6.23 -4.42
C GLN A 582 50.45 -6.69 -5.87
N ASN A 583 49.43 -6.62 -6.73
CA ASN A 583 49.50 -7.14 -8.10
C ASN A 583 49.78 -6.06 -9.16
N GLY A 584 49.67 -4.78 -8.82
CA GLY A 584 49.86 -3.67 -9.75
C GLY A 584 48.69 -3.49 -10.71
N ILE A 585 47.46 -3.65 -10.22
CA ILE A 585 46.23 -3.48 -11.01
C ILE A 585 45.84 -2.01 -11.00
N GLY A 586 45.87 -1.36 -12.17
CA GLY A 586 45.58 0.08 -12.32
C GLY A 586 46.63 1.00 -11.67
N THR A 587 47.69 0.44 -11.08
CA THR A 587 48.76 1.17 -10.38
C THR A 587 50.08 0.38 -10.43
N THR A 588 51.18 0.98 -10.00
CA THR A 588 52.45 0.26 -9.83
C THR A 588 52.42 -0.59 -8.56
N LYS A 589 53.02 -1.79 -8.59
CA LYS A 589 53.15 -2.66 -7.42
C LYS A 589 53.78 -1.92 -6.24
N ASP A 590 53.16 -2.03 -5.06
CA ASP A 590 53.60 -1.40 -3.81
C ASP A 590 53.25 -2.32 -2.62
N GLU A 591 54.22 -3.14 -2.22
CA GLU A 591 54.01 -4.14 -1.17
C GLU A 591 53.75 -3.52 0.21
N GLU A 592 54.32 -2.34 0.50
CA GLU A 592 54.12 -1.65 1.77
C GLU A 592 52.70 -1.11 1.90
N LYS A 593 52.15 -0.51 0.83
CA LYS A 593 50.74 -0.10 0.79
C LYS A 593 49.80 -1.29 0.83
N ALA A 594 50.11 -2.38 0.11
CA ALA A 594 49.32 -3.61 0.17
C ALA A 594 49.22 -4.13 1.61
N PHE A 595 50.35 -4.24 2.31
CA PHE A 595 50.40 -4.65 3.72
C PHE A 595 49.54 -3.74 4.62
N ARG A 596 49.66 -2.41 4.49
CA ARG A 596 48.87 -1.46 5.31
C ARG A 596 47.37 -1.60 5.10
N TRP A 597 46.93 -1.84 3.87
CA TRP A 597 45.50 -2.02 3.56
C TRP A 597 44.96 -3.37 4.02
N TYR A 598 45.72 -4.46 3.85
CA TYR A 598 45.37 -5.75 4.42
C TYR A 598 45.31 -5.71 5.94
N LEU A 599 46.20 -4.97 6.60
CA LEU A 599 46.15 -4.76 8.05
C LEU A 599 44.84 -4.11 8.49
N LYS A 600 44.44 -2.99 7.87
CA LYS A 600 43.18 -2.31 8.17
C LYS A 600 41.96 -3.23 7.98
N SER A 601 41.94 -3.98 6.87
CA SER A 601 40.87 -4.94 6.57
C SER A 601 40.81 -6.06 7.61
N ALA A 602 41.96 -6.64 7.98
CA ALA A 602 42.08 -7.73 8.93
C ALA A 602 41.70 -7.33 10.36
N GLU A 603 42.08 -6.14 10.81
CA GLU A 603 41.72 -5.57 12.11
C GLU A 603 40.22 -5.34 12.27
N ARG A 604 39.50 -5.13 11.15
CA ARG A 604 38.03 -5.06 11.11
C ARG A 604 37.34 -6.41 10.95
N GLY A 605 38.10 -7.50 10.97
CA GLY A 605 37.54 -8.86 10.99
C GLY A 605 37.33 -9.50 9.62
N ASN A 606 37.75 -8.87 8.51
CA ASN A 606 37.60 -9.48 7.19
C ASN A 606 38.53 -10.69 7.04
N SER A 607 37.96 -11.86 6.77
CA SER A 607 38.71 -13.12 6.77
C SER A 607 39.68 -13.27 5.60
N ASP A 608 39.42 -12.65 4.45
CA ASP A 608 40.35 -12.62 3.29
C ASP A 608 41.55 -11.69 3.55
N GLY A 609 41.29 -10.53 4.16
CA GLY A 609 42.30 -9.61 4.66
C GLY A 609 43.17 -10.26 5.72
N GLN A 610 42.58 -11.01 6.66
CA GLN A 610 43.33 -11.79 7.66
C GLN A 610 44.19 -12.88 7.01
N CYS A 611 43.67 -13.60 6.01
CA CYS A 611 44.44 -14.60 5.27
C CYS A 611 45.64 -13.95 4.55
N SER A 612 45.39 -12.86 3.85
CA SER A 612 46.39 -12.12 3.08
C SER A 612 47.45 -11.48 3.97
N LEU A 613 47.05 -10.97 5.13
CA LEU A 613 47.98 -10.47 6.14
C LEU A 613 48.84 -11.61 6.72
N GLY A 614 48.25 -12.79 6.96
CA GLY A 614 48.99 -14.01 7.31
C GLY A 614 50.01 -14.41 6.24
N TYR A 615 49.65 -14.26 4.96
CA TYR A 615 50.53 -14.48 3.82
C TYR A 615 51.67 -13.46 3.75
N CYS A 616 51.39 -12.18 4.00
CA CYS A 616 52.41 -11.14 4.09
C CYS A 616 53.42 -11.44 5.19
N TYR A 617 52.98 -11.79 6.41
CA TYR A 617 53.88 -12.14 7.50
C TYR A 617 54.68 -13.43 7.24
N ARG A 618 54.07 -14.44 6.61
CA ARG A 618 54.78 -15.68 6.28
C ARG A 618 55.91 -15.48 5.27
N ASN A 619 55.74 -14.57 4.32
CA ASN A 619 56.68 -14.38 3.20
C ASN A 619 57.52 -13.09 3.30
N GLY A 620 57.22 -12.20 4.25
CA GLY A 620 57.90 -10.90 4.38
C GLY A 620 57.50 -9.87 3.32
N ILE A 621 56.25 -9.89 2.86
CA ILE A 621 55.75 -8.95 1.83
C ILE A 621 55.28 -7.67 2.51
N GLY A 622 55.93 -6.54 2.21
CA GLY A 622 55.64 -5.23 2.82
C GLY A 622 55.92 -5.14 4.33
N THR A 623 56.50 -6.18 4.92
CA THR A 623 56.81 -6.29 6.35
C THR A 623 57.94 -7.30 6.59
N THR A 624 58.45 -7.40 7.82
CA THR A 624 59.43 -8.45 8.17
C THR A 624 58.73 -9.80 8.35
N LYS A 625 59.36 -10.87 7.87
CA LYS A 625 58.85 -12.24 8.03
C LYS A 625 58.65 -12.60 9.52
N ASP A 626 57.46 -13.08 9.87
CA ASP A 626 57.04 -13.44 11.24
C ASP A 626 56.05 -14.62 11.18
N GLU A 627 56.55 -15.84 11.43
CA GLU A 627 55.74 -17.06 11.29
C GLU A 627 54.69 -17.21 12.40
N GLU A 628 54.93 -16.66 13.59
CA GLU A 628 53.99 -16.70 14.72
C GLU A 628 52.78 -15.80 14.44
N LYS A 629 53.02 -14.57 13.99
CA LYS A 629 51.92 -13.68 13.54
C LYS A 629 51.18 -14.25 12.34
N ALA A 630 51.90 -14.86 11.39
CA ALA A 630 51.26 -15.52 10.26
C ALA A 630 50.28 -16.61 10.73
N PHE A 631 50.69 -17.46 11.68
CA PHE A 631 49.82 -18.48 12.27
C PHE A 631 48.59 -17.87 12.96
N GLN A 632 48.76 -16.82 13.77
CA GLN A 632 47.65 -16.16 14.47
C GLN A 632 46.61 -15.57 13.49
N TRP A 633 47.06 -14.97 12.39
CA TRP A 633 46.15 -14.41 11.40
C TRP A 633 45.47 -15.47 10.52
N TYR A 634 46.17 -16.54 10.14
CA TYR A 634 45.53 -17.68 9.49
C TYR A 634 44.51 -18.37 10.41
N LEU A 635 44.76 -18.43 11.71
CA LEU A 635 43.81 -18.97 12.69
C LEU A 635 42.52 -18.14 12.71
N LYS A 636 42.63 -16.82 12.87
CA LYS A 636 41.47 -15.92 12.82
C LYS A 636 40.69 -16.03 11.50
N SER A 637 41.41 -16.08 10.37
CA SER A 637 40.81 -16.25 9.04
C SER A 637 40.06 -17.58 8.91
N ALA A 638 40.64 -18.67 9.39
CA ALA A 638 40.06 -20.00 9.34
C ALA A 638 38.83 -20.15 10.26
N GLU A 639 38.87 -19.55 11.45
CA GLU A 639 37.74 -19.44 12.38
C GLU A 639 36.62 -18.57 11.80
N GLY A 640 36.97 -17.54 11.04
CA GLY A 640 36.05 -16.75 10.22
C GLY A 640 35.49 -17.49 8.99
N GLY A 641 35.84 -18.78 8.79
CA GLY A 641 35.27 -19.62 7.74
C GLY A 641 35.98 -19.56 6.38
N ASN A 642 37.06 -18.79 6.25
CA ASN A 642 37.76 -18.63 4.98
C ASN A 642 38.49 -19.91 4.55
N SER A 643 38.20 -20.40 3.34
CA SER A 643 38.69 -21.70 2.87
C SER A 643 40.21 -21.71 2.58
N ASP A 644 40.78 -20.59 2.13
CA ASP A 644 42.22 -20.38 1.98
C ASP A 644 42.91 -20.33 3.35
N GLY A 645 42.33 -19.60 4.30
CA GLY A 645 42.78 -19.51 5.69
C GLY A 645 42.80 -20.88 6.36
N GLN A 646 41.74 -21.68 6.19
CA GLN A 646 41.66 -23.07 6.67
C GLN A 646 42.74 -23.96 6.03
N CYS A 647 43.00 -23.82 4.72
CA CYS A 647 44.05 -24.55 4.03
C CYS A 647 45.45 -24.15 4.53
N ASN A 648 45.70 -22.85 4.66
CA ASN A 648 46.97 -22.31 5.15
C ASN A 648 47.23 -22.67 6.61
N LEU A 649 46.19 -22.69 7.44
CA LEU A 649 46.28 -23.15 8.83
C LEU A 649 46.58 -24.66 8.91
N GLY A 650 45.94 -25.47 8.06
CA GLY A 650 46.27 -26.88 7.89
C GLY A 650 47.73 -27.09 7.47
N TYR A 651 48.24 -26.21 6.60
CA TYR A 651 49.65 -26.20 6.18
C TYR A 651 50.60 -25.80 7.32
N CYS A 652 50.22 -24.83 8.15
CA CYS A 652 50.98 -24.46 9.34
C CYS A 652 51.10 -25.62 10.33
N TYR A 653 49.99 -26.30 10.66
CA TYR A 653 50.00 -27.46 11.55
C TYR A 653 50.78 -28.64 10.99
N ARG A 654 50.69 -28.90 9.67
CA ARG A 654 51.44 -30.00 9.04
C ARG A 654 52.95 -29.80 9.07
N ASN A 655 53.41 -28.55 8.97
CA ASN A 655 54.83 -28.23 8.84
C ASN A 655 55.46 -27.58 10.08
N GLY A 656 54.66 -27.28 11.12
CA GLY A 656 55.12 -26.59 12.33
C GLY A 656 55.49 -25.12 12.11
N ILE A 657 54.74 -24.41 11.25
CA ILE A 657 55.01 -22.98 10.94
C ILE A 657 54.24 -22.11 11.94
N GLY A 658 54.97 -21.37 12.78
CA GLY A 658 54.39 -20.53 13.84
C GLY A 658 53.67 -21.29 14.96
N THR A 659 53.75 -22.63 14.96
CA THR A 659 53.10 -23.52 15.93
C THR A 659 53.83 -24.87 15.97
N THR A 660 53.46 -25.75 16.91
CA THR A 660 53.97 -27.12 16.93
C THR A 660 53.29 -27.97 15.85
N LYS A 661 54.06 -28.90 15.26
CA LYS A 661 53.55 -29.82 14.24
C LYS A 661 52.43 -30.71 14.83
N ASP A 662 51.28 -30.75 14.18
CA ASP A 662 50.09 -31.51 14.58
C ASP A 662 49.35 -32.03 13.33
N GLU A 663 49.56 -33.30 12.99
CA GLU A 663 49.02 -33.89 11.76
C GLU A 663 47.50 -34.11 11.83
N GLU A 664 46.93 -34.34 13.02
CA GLU A 664 45.49 -34.54 13.20
C GLU A 664 44.73 -33.22 13.02
N LYS A 665 45.22 -32.12 13.60
CA LYS A 665 44.65 -30.79 13.35
C LYS A 665 44.82 -30.36 11.90
N ALA A 666 45.97 -30.66 11.28
CA ALA A 666 46.19 -30.39 9.86
C ALA A 666 45.12 -31.08 9.00
N PHE A 667 44.87 -32.38 9.24
CA PHE A 667 43.83 -33.13 8.54
C PHE A 667 42.44 -32.51 8.71
N ARG A 668 42.04 -32.17 9.95
CA ARG A 668 40.74 -31.56 10.23
C ARG A 668 40.54 -30.22 9.50
N TRP A 669 41.57 -29.39 9.42
CA TRP A 669 41.49 -28.10 8.72
C TRP A 669 41.49 -28.25 7.19
N TYR A 670 42.28 -29.18 6.63
CA TYR A 670 42.18 -29.51 5.21
C TYR A 670 40.80 -30.07 4.84
N LEU A 671 40.20 -30.88 5.73
CA LEU A 671 38.85 -31.40 5.52
C LEU A 671 37.80 -30.28 5.47
N LYS A 672 37.87 -29.32 6.41
CA LYS A 672 36.99 -28.13 6.39
C LYS A 672 37.16 -27.34 5.09
N SER A 673 38.41 -27.03 4.70
CA SER A 673 38.72 -26.32 3.45
C SER A 673 38.19 -27.06 2.21
N ALA A 674 38.39 -28.38 2.15
CA ALA A 674 37.96 -29.22 1.02
C ALA A 674 36.43 -29.32 0.90
N ASN A 675 35.72 -29.41 2.04
CA ASN A 675 34.26 -29.43 2.08
C ASN A 675 33.65 -28.09 1.63
N CYS A 676 34.37 -26.98 1.84
CA CYS A 676 34.02 -25.68 1.26
C CYS A 676 34.35 -25.57 -0.24
N GLY A 677 34.81 -26.64 -0.89
CA GLY A 677 35.09 -26.67 -2.33
C GLY A 677 36.49 -26.22 -2.74
N HIS A 678 37.38 -25.87 -1.79
CA HIS A 678 38.69 -25.29 -2.10
C HIS A 678 39.66 -26.31 -2.70
N HIS A 679 40.14 -26.06 -3.93
CA HIS A 679 40.87 -27.05 -4.73
C HIS A 679 42.23 -27.47 -4.13
N LEU A 680 42.99 -26.54 -3.57
CA LEU A 680 44.24 -26.87 -2.86
C LEU A 680 43.96 -27.62 -1.55
N GLY A 681 42.86 -27.29 -0.86
CA GLY A 681 42.38 -28.03 0.31
C GLY A 681 42.04 -29.47 -0.04
N GLN A 682 41.30 -29.68 -1.14
CA GLN A 682 40.95 -31.00 -1.68
C GLN A 682 42.21 -31.81 -2.06
N ASN A 683 43.19 -31.19 -2.73
CA ASN A 683 44.46 -31.85 -3.07
C ASN A 683 45.28 -32.22 -1.82
N ASN A 684 45.37 -31.32 -0.84
CA ASN A 684 46.06 -31.58 0.42
C ASN A 684 45.36 -32.66 1.24
N LEU A 685 44.02 -32.71 1.23
CA LEU A 685 43.24 -33.77 1.86
C LEU A 685 43.44 -35.12 1.16
N GLY A 686 43.46 -35.13 -0.18
CA GLY A 686 43.82 -36.31 -0.97
C GLY A 686 45.21 -36.84 -0.62
N TYR A 687 46.18 -35.92 -0.44
CA TYR A 687 47.53 -36.26 0.01
C TYR A 687 47.56 -36.81 1.44
N CYS A 688 46.74 -36.27 2.36
CA CYS A 688 46.61 -36.82 3.70
C CYS A 688 46.11 -38.27 3.69
N TYR A 689 45.07 -38.58 2.90
CA TYR A 689 44.59 -39.95 2.73
C TYR A 689 45.61 -40.87 2.05
N GLN A 690 46.36 -40.37 1.07
CA GLN A 690 47.39 -41.14 0.38
C GLN A 690 48.56 -41.54 1.30
N LYS A 691 48.95 -40.65 2.22
CA LYS A 691 50.11 -40.83 3.11
C LYS A 691 49.76 -41.24 4.53
N GLY A 692 48.48 -41.25 4.90
CA GLY A 692 48.02 -41.51 6.27
C GLY A 692 48.40 -40.39 7.25
N ILE A 693 48.37 -39.12 6.79
CA ILE A 693 48.72 -37.95 7.62
C ILE A 693 47.48 -37.49 8.38
N GLY A 694 47.47 -37.66 9.70
CA GLY A 694 46.35 -37.29 10.57
C GLY A 694 45.09 -38.15 10.40
N THR A 695 45.18 -39.23 9.61
CA THR A 695 44.10 -40.17 9.32
C THR A 695 44.67 -41.52 8.91
N THR A 696 43.83 -42.54 8.77
CA THR A 696 44.25 -43.83 8.19
C THR A 696 44.45 -43.71 6.68
N LYS A 697 45.44 -44.44 6.15
CA LYS A 697 45.73 -44.45 4.72
C LYS A 697 44.54 -45.03 3.95
N ASP A 698 44.00 -44.28 2.99
CA ASP A 698 42.83 -44.65 2.19
C ASP A 698 43.06 -44.18 0.74
N GLU A 699 43.53 -45.11 -0.09
CA GLU A 699 43.91 -44.81 -1.48
C GLU A 699 42.71 -44.49 -2.38
N GLU A 700 41.52 -44.99 -2.05
CA GLU A 700 40.29 -44.73 -2.80
C GLU A 700 39.78 -43.31 -2.52
N LYS A 701 39.71 -42.91 -1.24
CA LYS A 701 39.37 -41.52 -0.88
C LYS A 701 40.40 -40.52 -1.39
N ALA A 702 41.69 -40.88 -1.36
CA ALA A 702 42.73 -40.04 -1.93
C ALA A 702 42.46 -39.72 -3.41
N PHE A 703 42.14 -40.75 -4.21
CA PHE A 703 41.82 -40.59 -5.62
C PHE A 703 40.56 -39.74 -5.84
N GLN A 704 39.49 -39.95 -5.07
CA GLN A 704 38.25 -39.17 -5.15
C GLN A 704 38.49 -37.67 -4.88
N TRP A 705 39.31 -37.34 -3.88
CA TRP A 705 39.62 -35.93 -3.57
C TRP A 705 40.56 -35.30 -4.60
N TYR A 706 41.49 -36.05 -5.19
CA TYR A 706 42.28 -35.58 -6.32
C TYR A 706 41.42 -35.31 -7.56
N LEU A 707 40.40 -36.14 -7.82
CA LEU A 707 39.44 -35.93 -8.91
C LEU A 707 38.67 -34.63 -8.74
N LYS A 708 38.08 -34.41 -7.54
CA LYS A 708 37.39 -33.16 -7.21
C LYS A 708 38.29 -31.92 -7.35
N SER A 709 39.57 -32.04 -6.99
CA SER A 709 40.56 -30.98 -7.16
C SER A 709 40.87 -30.69 -8.64
N ALA A 710 40.91 -31.72 -9.49
CA ALA A 710 41.20 -31.57 -10.93
C ALA A 710 40.01 -31.03 -11.73
N ASP A 711 38.78 -31.43 -11.39
CA ASP A 711 37.55 -30.88 -12.01
C ASP A 711 37.42 -29.36 -11.76
N GLY A 712 38.05 -28.86 -10.70
CA GLY A 712 38.21 -27.44 -10.40
C GLY A 712 39.28 -26.69 -11.23
N GLY A 713 39.95 -27.36 -12.18
CA GLY A 713 40.92 -26.73 -13.09
C GLY A 713 42.36 -26.64 -12.57
N GLU A 714 42.71 -27.31 -11.47
CA GLU A 714 44.04 -27.24 -10.88
C GLU A 714 45.06 -28.23 -11.52
N LYS A 715 46.24 -27.71 -11.87
CA LYS A 715 47.33 -28.46 -12.52
C LYS A 715 47.90 -29.55 -11.60
N TYR A 716 47.87 -29.33 -10.29
CA TYR A 716 48.34 -30.30 -9.30
C TYR A 716 47.38 -31.48 -9.12
N GLY A 717 46.07 -31.26 -9.18
CA GLY A 717 45.07 -32.34 -9.17
C GLY A 717 45.26 -33.29 -10.34
N LEU A 718 45.42 -32.74 -11.55
CA LEU A 718 45.75 -33.49 -12.77
C LEU A 718 47.06 -34.29 -12.63
N THR A 719 48.11 -33.68 -12.06
CA THR A 719 49.39 -34.35 -11.81
C THR A 719 49.27 -35.50 -10.80
N SER A 720 48.46 -35.32 -9.74
CA SER A 720 48.18 -36.35 -8.72
C SER A 720 47.34 -37.50 -9.28
N ILE A 721 46.43 -37.21 -10.22
CA ILE A 721 45.65 -38.22 -10.97
C ILE A 721 46.57 -39.01 -11.90
N GLU A 722 47.44 -38.34 -12.66
CA GLU A 722 48.44 -39.01 -13.52
C GLU A 722 49.38 -39.92 -12.71
N TYR A 723 49.81 -39.49 -11.52
CA TYR A 723 50.59 -40.30 -10.59
C TYR A 723 49.80 -41.52 -10.08
N SER A 724 48.50 -41.36 -9.80
CA SER A 724 47.62 -42.45 -9.36
C SER A 724 47.41 -43.49 -10.47
N PHE A 725 47.23 -43.03 -11.72
CA PHE A 725 47.15 -43.90 -12.90
C PHE A 725 48.46 -44.65 -13.20
N ARG A 726 49.63 -44.00 -13.07
CA ARG A 726 50.94 -44.64 -13.30
C ARG A 726 51.28 -45.75 -12.30
N ASN A 727 50.74 -45.68 -11.09
CA ASN A 727 51.08 -46.60 -9.99
C ASN A 727 49.97 -47.63 -9.68
N GLU A 728 48.95 -47.74 -10.53
CA GLU A 728 47.78 -48.62 -10.36
C GLU A 728 47.00 -48.44 -9.04
N ILE A 729 47.09 -47.27 -8.42
CA ILE A 729 46.44 -46.94 -7.16
C ILE A 729 44.94 -46.66 -7.42
N GLY A 730 44.04 -47.45 -6.84
CA GLY A 730 42.58 -47.27 -6.94
C GLY A 730 41.90 -47.80 -8.23
N ILE A 731 42.63 -48.55 -9.09
CA ILE A 731 42.16 -48.91 -10.45
C ILE A 731 41.16 -50.11 -10.50
N SER A 732 40.80 -50.72 -9.37
CA SER A 732 40.03 -51.98 -9.40
C SER A 732 38.57 -51.83 -9.88
N ASN A 733 37.94 -50.65 -9.72
CA ASN A 733 36.56 -50.40 -10.14
C ASN A 733 36.43 -49.71 -11.52
N PHE A 734 37.41 -48.93 -11.96
CA PHE A 734 37.33 -48.21 -13.25
C PHE A 734 37.42 -49.15 -14.46
N LYS A 735 38.23 -50.23 -14.38
CA LYS A 735 38.29 -51.28 -15.42
C LYS A 735 37.04 -52.18 -15.46
N LYS A 736 36.25 -52.25 -14.38
CA LYS A 736 34.98 -53.02 -14.34
C LYS A 736 33.82 -52.27 -15.00
N ASN A 737 33.84 -50.94 -15.03
CA ASN A 737 32.75 -50.13 -15.60
C ASN A 737 32.88 -49.84 -17.10
N GLN A 738 34.08 -49.92 -17.69
CA GLN A 738 34.23 -49.81 -19.16
C GLN A 738 33.87 -51.10 -19.93
N LYS A 739 33.88 -52.27 -19.30
CA LYS A 739 33.54 -53.56 -19.95
C LYS A 739 32.09 -54.00 -19.76
N LYS A 740 31.27 -53.25 -19.01
CA LYS A 740 29.85 -53.58 -18.76
C LYS A 740 28.84 -52.69 -19.49
N SER A 741 29.26 -51.70 -20.28
CA SER A 741 28.31 -50.73 -20.85
C SER A 741 27.84 -50.98 -22.30
N ASN A 742 28.18 -52.08 -22.98
CA ASN A 742 27.86 -52.20 -24.41
C ASN A 742 27.15 -53.50 -24.87
N ARG A 743 26.57 -54.33 -23.99
CA ARG A 743 25.75 -55.49 -24.40
C ARG A 743 24.59 -55.77 -23.45
N CYS A 744 23.42 -56.07 -24.02
CA CYS A 744 22.25 -56.53 -23.28
C CYS A 744 22.52 -57.93 -22.68
N HIS A 745 22.23 -58.14 -21.40
CA HIS A 745 22.53 -59.41 -20.71
C HIS A 745 21.63 -60.58 -21.12
N ASN A 746 20.46 -60.32 -21.73
CA ASN A 746 19.51 -61.38 -22.11
C ASN A 746 19.65 -61.85 -23.57
N CYS A 747 20.14 -61.02 -24.50
CA CYS A 747 20.19 -61.36 -25.93
C CYS A 747 21.55 -61.10 -26.62
N GLU A 748 22.55 -60.64 -25.86
CA GLU A 748 23.95 -60.40 -26.29
C GLU A 748 24.17 -59.47 -27.51
N ASN A 749 23.14 -58.80 -28.04
CA ASN A 749 23.30 -57.83 -29.13
C ASN A 749 23.82 -56.45 -28.66
N SER A 750 24.44 -55.72 -29.60
CA SER A 750 25.14 -54.44 -29.37
C SER A 750 24.18 -53.25 -29.48
N ASN A 751 24.11 -52.41 -28.44
CA ASN A 751 23.31 -51.18 -28.43
C ASN A 751 24.06 -50.00 -29.07
N ILE A 752 23.33 -49.13 -29.78
CA ILE A 752 23.76 -47.76 -30.13
C ILE A 752 22.70 -46.81 -29.55
N LEU A 753 23.16 -45.89 -28.68
CA LEU A 753 22.48 -44.75 -28.03
C LEU A 753 21.03 -44.92 -27.52
N ASN A 754 20.85 -44.62 -26.22
CA ASN A 754 19.57 -44.43 -25.49
C ASN A 754 18.82 -45.68 -25.01
N ASN A 755 19.54 -46.60 -24.33
CA ASN A 755 18.99 -47.52 -23.30
C ASN A 755 17.58 -48.08 -23.50
N THR A 756 17.25 -48.61 -24.67
CA THR A 756 16.04 -49.42 -24.87
C THR A 756 16.37 -50.63 -25.74
N CYS A 757 16.04 -51.83 -25.23
CA CYS A 757 16.07 -53.08 -25.98
C CYS A 757 14.62 -53.40 -26.37
N LEU A 758 14.34 -53.50 -27.68
CA LEU A 758 12.99 -53.58 -28.24
C LEU A 758 12.23 -54.88 -27.92
N ASP A 759 12.87 -55.90 -27.34
CA ASP A 759 12.28 -57.24 -27.17
C ASP A 759 12.11 -57.74 -25.72
N CYS A 760 12.57 -57.01 -24.70
CA CYS A 760 12.55 -57.50 -23.31
C CYS A 760 11.78 -56.56 -22.37
N ASN A 761 10.49 -56.85 -22.15
CA ASN A 761 9.68 -56.23 -21.10
C ASN A 761 9.83 -56.99 -19.75
N PHE A 762 9.81 -56.20 -18.65
CA PHE A 762 9.73 -56.54 -17.21
C PHE A 762 11.03 -56.90 -16.44
N ILE A 763 11.29 -56.11 -15.37
CA ILE A 763 12.10 -56.48 -14.20
C ILE A 763 11.26 -56.22 -12.94
N GLU A 764 11.31 -57.19 -12.03
CA GLU A 764 10.54 -57.38 -10.81
C GLU A 764 11.02 -56.48 -9.64
N ILE A 765 10.10 -55.73 -9.01
CA ILE A 765 10.24 -55.21 -7.63
C ILE A 765 8.90 -55.41 -6.91
N LEU A 766 8.74 -56.53 -6.20
CA LEU A 766 7.57 -56.84 -5.37
C LEU A 766 7.86 -56.46 -3.91
N LYS A 767 7.26 -55.38 -3.39
CA LYS A 767 7.18 -55.17 -1.93
C LYS A 767 5.81 -54.75 -1.38
N TRP A 768 4.92 -54.14 -2.18
CA TRP A 768 3.65 -53.58 -1.65
C TRP A 768 2.50 -53.79 -2.64
N THR A 769 2.03 -55.03 -2.77
CA THR A 769 0.90 -55.37 -3.65
C THR A 769 -0.40 -55.53 -2.85
N SER A 770 -1.45 -54.86 -3.30
CA SER A 770 -2.83 -54.99 -2.83
C SER A 770 -3.49 -56.32 -3.21
N GLY A 771 -2.90 -57.05 -4.17
CA GLY A 771 -3.49 -58.25 -4.76
C GLY A 771 -4.53 -57.94 -5.84
N ASN A 772 -4.77 -56.66 -6.15
CA ASN A 772 -5.59 -56.22 -7.28
C ASN A 772 -4.72 -55.61 -8.38
N SER A 773 -4.77 -56.18 -9.58
CA SER A 773 -3.87 -55.80 -10.69
C SER A 773 -4.00 -54.35 -11.15
N GLU A 774 -5.15 -53.70 -10.95
CA GLU A 774 -5.35 -52.29 -11.35
C GLU A 774 -4.83 -51.32 -10.29
N VAL A 775 -5.03 -51.61 -9.01
CA VAL A 775 -4.46 -50.83 -7.90
C VAL A 775 -2.93 -50.98 -7.86
N ASP A 776 -2.44 -52.20 -8.09
CA ASP A 776 -1.00 -52.49 -8.11
C ASP A 776 -0.29 -51.78 -9.26
N LYS A 777 -0.94 -51.60 -10.43
CA LYS A 777 -0.39 -50.77 -11.52
C LYS A 777 -0.18 -49.32 -11.11
N ILE A 778 -1.12 -48.72 -10.38
CA ILE A 778 -1.04 -47.31 -9.94
C ILE A 778 0.04 -47.16 -8.86
N ILE A 779 0.09 -48.07 -7.90
CA ILE A 779 1.16 -48.13 -6.89
C ILE A 779 2.53 -48.28 -7.59
N HIS A 780 2.64 -49.17 -8.56
CA HIS A 780 3.88 -49.35 -9.33
C HIS A 780 4.31 -48.09 -10.09
N MET A 781 3.38 -47.35 -10.69
CA MET A 781 3.69 -46.10 -11.40
C MET A 781 4.36 -45.07 -10.47
N THR A 782 3.95 -44.97 -9.20
CA THR A 782 4.62 -44.09 -8.22
C THR A 782 5.99 -44.63 -7.78
N GLN A 783 6.15 -45.95 -7.71
CA GLN A 783 7.41 -46.59 -7.28
C GLN A 783 8.49 -46.57 -8.37
N SER A 784 8.07 -46.49 -9.64
CA SER A 784 8.97 -46.40 -10.79
C SER A 784 9.35 -44.97 -11.19
N ASP A 785 8.96 -43.98 -10.38
CA ASP A 785 9.25 -42.57 -10.65
C ASP A 785 10.58 -42.15 -10.01
N ASP A 786 11.61 -41.97 -10.85
CA ASP A 786 12.97 -41.64 -10.40
C ASP A 786 13.07 -40.23 -9.77
N ASN A 787 12.04 -39.38 -9.91
CA ASN A 787 12.00 -38.02 -9.36
C ASN A 787 11.12 -37.88 -8.12
N ALA A 788 10.40 -38.93 -7.71
CA ALA A 788 9.48 -38.87 -6.57
C ALA A 788 10.23 -39.02 -5.24
N ASP A 789 9.94 -38.14 -4.28
CA ASP A 789 10.47 -38.24 -2.93
C ASP A 789 9.80 -39.40 -2.14
N GLN A 790 10.46 -39.92 -1.09
CA GLN A 790 10.00 -41.12 -0.38
C GLN A 790 8.58 -41.01 0.23
N TRP A 791 8.13 -39.80 0.58
CA TRP A 791 6.76 -39.55 1.10
C TRP A 791 5.70 -39.47 0.00
N GLU A 792 6.09 -39.38 -1.27
CA GLU A 792 5.21 -39.31 -2.45
C GLU A 792 4.96 -40.70 -3.07
N ILE A 793 5.78 -41.68 -2.71
CA ILE A 793 5.64 -43.07 -3.14
C ILE A 793 4.42 -43.70 -2.48
N TRP A 794 3.47 -44.19 -3.29
CA TRP A 794 2.27 -44.84 -2.78
C TRP A 794 2.56 -46.27 -2.30
N ARG A 795 1.84 -46.67 -1.25
CA ARG A 795 2.03 -47.94 -0.55
C ARG A 795 0.67 -48.57 -0.26
N TRP A 796 0.59 -49.89 -0.42
CA TRP A 796 -0.53 -50.64 0.13
C TRP A 796 -0.33 -50.80 1.64
N ILE A 797 -1.30 -50.33 2.43
CA ILE A 797 -1.30 -50.44 3.89
C ILE A 797 -2.41 -51.42 4.26
N ASP A 798 -2.04 -52.52 4.92
CA ASP A 798 -3.04 -53.46 5.43
C ASP A 798 -3.89 -52.78 6.52
N TYR A 799 -5.21 -53.00 6.49
CA TYR A 799 -6.11 -52.42 7.46
C TYR A 799 -5.77 -52.83 8.90
N SER A 800 -5.11 -53.98 9.11
CA SER A 800 -4.62 -54.42 10.42
C SER A 800 -3.54 -53.51 11.01
N GLU A 801 -2.86 -52.71 10.20
CA GLU A 801 -1.81 -51.76 10.61
C GLU A 801 -2.36 -50.41 11.10
N LEU A 802 -3.70 -50.28 11.20
CA LEU A 802 -4.39 -49.09 11.65
C LEU A 802 -5.06 -49.32 13.01
N LYS A 803 -4.80 -48.44 13.98
CA LYS A 803 -5.46 -48.44 15.30
C LYS A 803 -6.12 -47.10 15.60
N ASN A 804 -6.91 -47.06 16.67
CA ASN A 804 -7.62 -45.86 17.14
C ASN A 804 -8.48 -45.19 16.04
N ILE A 805 -9.23 -45.99 15.30
CA ILE A 805 -10.04 -45.52 14.18
C ILE A 805 -11.29 -44.78 14.69
N GLU A 806 -11.38 -43.48 14.41
CA GLU A 806 -12.43 -42.57 14.87
C GLU A 806 -13.16 -41.93 13.68
N TYR A 807 -14.49 -41.86 13.75
CA TYR A 807 -15.30 -41.23 12.70
C TYR A 807 -15.21 -39.70 12.76
N LEU A 808 -15.03 -39.02 11.62
CA LEU A 808 -14.95 -37.55 11.56
C LEU A 808 -16.17 -36.91 10.88
N ALA A 809 -16.48 -37.29 9.64
CA ALA A 809 -17.52 -36.63 8.85
C ALA A 809 -18.03 -37.50 7.70
N GLU A 810 -19.23 -37.22 7.20
CA GLU A 810 -19.81 -37.86 6.02
C GLU A 810 -19.94 -36.85 4.88
N GLY A 811 -19.45 -37.22 3.70
CA GLY A 811 -19.54 -36.44 2.46
C GLY A 811 -20.39 -37.13 1.40
N GLY A 812 -20.53 -36.47 0.25
CA GLY A 812 -21.35 -36.97 -0.88
C GLY A 812 -20.95 -38.38 -1.36
N PHE A 813 -19.65 -38.70 -1.36
CA PHE A 813 -19.10 -39.93 -1.93
C PHE A 813 -18.59 -40.96 -0.90
N GLY A 814 -18.58 -40.64 0.39
CA GLY A 814 -18.00 -41.51 1.43
C GLY A 814 -17.98 -40.89 2.82
N SER A 815 -17.41 -41.61 3.78
CA SER A 815 -17.15 -41.14 5.14
C SER A 815 -15.65 -40.98 5.37
N ILE A 816 -15.27 -39.95 6.13
CA ILE A 816 -13.88 -39.68 6.54
C ILE A 816 -13.71 -40.08 7.99
N TRP A 817 -12.61 -40.77 8.27
CA TRP A 817 -12.23 -41.28 9.56
C TRP A 817 -10.78 -40.87 9.85
N LYS A 818 -10.40 -40.86 11.12
CA LYS A 818 -9.05 -40.66 11.62
C LYS A 818 -8.51 -41.99 12.12
N ALA A 819 -7.23 -42.28 11.94
CA ALA A 819 -6.56 -43.45 12.50
C ALA A 819 -5.08 -43.17 12.81
N GLU A 820 -4.45 -44.07 13.55
CA GLU A 820 -2.99 -44.11 13.74
C GLU A 820 -2.40 -45.27 12.95
N TRP A 821 -1.37 -45.00 12.14
CA TRP A 821 -0.61 -46.03 11.43
C TRP A 821 0.51 -46.57 12.32
N ILE A 822 0.46 -47.87 12.61
CA ILE A 822 1.29 -48.54 13.63
C ILE A 822 2.76 -48.66 13.20
N ASP A 823 3.03 -49.06 11.96
CA ASP A 823 4.37 -49.30 11.42
C ASP A 823 4.67 -48.33 10.25
N MET A 824 4.54 -47.03 10.52
CA MET A 824 4.84 -45.99 9.54
C MET A 824 6.37 -45.91 9.30
N PRO A 825 6.86 -45.92 8.05
CA PRO A 825 8.29 -45.77 7.75
C PRO A 825 8.89 -44.52 8.38
N GLU A 826 10.10 -44.63 8.92
CA GLU A 826 10.79 -43.58 9.68
C GLU A 826 10.93 -42.29 8.86
N GLU A 827 11.20 -42.41 7.55
CA GLU A 827 11.34 -41.27 6.63
C GLU A 827 10.02 -40.51 6.43
N VAL A 828 8.88 -41.21 6.44
CA VAL A 828 7.54 -40.61 6.31
C VAL A 828 7.14 -39.93 7.62
N PHE A 829 7.45 -40.56 8.76
CA PHE A 829 7.22 -39.98 10.07
C PHE A 829 8.09 -38.73 10.30
N GLU A 830 9.34 -38.73 9.84
CA GLU A 830 10.23 -37.57 9.91
C GLU A 830 9.69 -36.36 9.15
N PHE A 831 9.00 -36.58 8.03
CA PHE A 831 8.40 -35.50 7.25
C PHE A 831 7.12 -34.96 7.92
N TYR A 832 6.15 -35.83 8.23
CA TYR A 832 4.86 -35.41 8.77
C TYR A 832 4.87 -35.11 10.27
N LYS A 833 5.92 -35.52 10.99
CA LYS A 833 6.05 -35.43 12.46
C LYS A 833 4.87 -36.04 13.23
N SER A 834 4.09 -36.90 12.58
CA SER A 834 2.85 -37.50 13.09
C SER A 834 2.59 -38.83 12.41
N ASN A 835 2.10 -39.81 13.16
CA ASN A 835 1.61 -41.09 12.62
C ASN A 835 0.08 -41.11 12.43
N GLN A 836 -0.60 -39.97 12.59
CA GLN A 836 -2.04 -39.85 12.37
C GLN A 836 -2.36 -39.74 10.88
N VAL A 837 -3.29 -40.55 10.41
CA VAL A 837 -3.73 -40.62 9.01
C VAL A 837 -5.25 -40.44 8.91
N ALA A 838 -5.71 -39.90 7.78
CA ALA A 838 -7.13 -39.82 7.45
C ALA A 838 -7.52 -40.98 6.53
N LEU A 839 -8.58 -41.71 6.87
CA LEU A 839 -9.13 -42.78 6.06
C LEU A 839 -10.40 -42.29 5.36
N LYS A 840 -10.46 -42.44 4.04
CA LYS A 840 -11.66 -42.18 3.26
C LYS A 840 -12.32 -43.50 2.87
N LYS A 841 -13.53 -43.74 3.36
CA LYS A 841 -14.34 -44.92 3.07
C LYS A 841 -15.48 -44.56 2.11
N LEU A 842 -15.38 -44.98 0.85
CA LEU A 842 -16.41 -44.69 -0.16
C LEU A 842 -17.71 -45.48 0.08
N LYS A 843 -18.84 -44.94 -0.37
CA LYS A 843 -20.15 -45.63 -0.30
C LYS A 843 -20.15 -46.85 -1.24
N ASN A 844 -20.68 -47.98 -0.77
CA ASN A 844 -20.75 -49.28 -1.49
C ASN A 844 -19.39 -49.94 -1.85
N SER A 845 -18.35 -49.75 -1.02
CA SER A 845 -16.98 -50.23 -1.27
C SER A 845 -16.74 -51.74 -1.02
N GLN A 846 -17.73 -52.61 -1.24
CA GLN A 846 -17.54 -54.07 -1.07
C GLN A 846 -16.73 -54.69 -2.23
N GLU A 847 -16.64 -54.00 -3.37
CA GLU A 847 -15.77 -54.33 -4.50
C GLU A 847 -15.07 -53.04 -5.01
N ILE A 848 -13.93 -53.18 -5.69
CA ILE A 848 -13.23 -52.05 -6.33
C ILE A 848 -14.07 -51.58 -7.53
N SER A 849 -14.82 -50.50 -7.36
CA SER A 849 -15.68 -49.95 -8.41
C SER A 849 -14.90 -49.07 -9.39
N SER A 850 -15.51 -48.78 -10.55
CA SER A 850 -14.94 -47.85 -11.52
C SER A 850 -14.79 -46.43 -10.96
N GLU A 851 -15.67 -46.01 -10.03
CA GLU A 851 -15.53 -44.74 -9.32
C GLU A 851 -14.32 -44.74 -8.38
N PHE A 852 -14.05 -45.84 -7.66
CA PHE A 852 -12.87 -45.97 -6.79
C PHE A 852 -11.57 -45.81 -7.58
N LEU A 853 -11.46 -46.49 -8.74
CA LEU A 853 -10.27 -46.39 -9.60
C LEU A 853 -10.11 -45.01 -10.25
N LYS A 854 -11.21 -44.33 -10.60
CA LYS A 854 -11.18 -42.95 -11.11
C LYS A 854 -10.66 -41.98 -10.06
N GLU A 855 -11.12 -42.11 -8.82
CA GLU A 855 -10.68 -41.25 -7.73
C GLU A 855 -9.22 -41.53 -7.33
N LEU A 856 -8.79 -42.79 -7.37
CA LEU A 856 -7.38 -43.16 -7.16
C LEU A 856 -6.47 -42.57 -8.27
N THR A 857 -6.91 -42.64 -9.52
CA THR A 857 -6.17 -42.12 -10.68
C THR A 857 -6.10 -40.58 -10.65
N ALA A 858 -7.18 -39.91 -10.23
CA ALA A 858 -7.20 -38.46 -10.05
C ALA A 858 -6.21 -37.99 -8.98
N ASN A 859 -6.14 -38.66 -7.83
CA ASN A 859 -5.18 -38.31 -6.78
C ASN A 859 -3.71 -38.55 -7.21
N PHE A 860 -3.44 -39.60 -7.99
CA PHE A 860 -2.11 -39.84 -8.56
C PHE A 860 -1.67 -38.72 -9.51
N GLN A 861 -2.61 -38.19 -10.31
CA GLN A 861 -2.35 -37.09 -11.24
C GLN A 861 -2.15 -35.73 -10.54
N CYS A 862 -2.55 -35.58 -9.27
CA CYS A 862 -2.46 -34.34 -8.49
C CYS A 862 -1.29 -34.29 -7.48
N ARG A 863 -0.35 -35.25 -7.52
CA ARG A 863 0.69 -35.45 -6.48
C ARG A 863 1.69 -34.30 -6.27
N ASP A 864 1.77 -33.35 -7.21
CA ASP A 864 2.81 -32.29 -7.27
C ASP A 864 2.37 -30.91 -6.76
N LYS A 865 1.19 -30.75 -6.16
CA LYS A 865 0.71 -29.44 -5.65
C LYS A 865 0.20 -29.55 -4.22
N TYR A 866 0.72 -28.67 -3.35
CA TYR A 866 0.36 -28.42 -1.95
C TYR A 866 -0.95 -29.07 -1.50
N VAL A 867 -0.85 -30.16 -0.73
CA VAL A 867 -2.00 -30.67 0.04
C VAL A 867 -2.24 -29.68 1.19
N LEU A 868 -3.23 -28.80 1.03
CA LEU A 868 -3.70 -27.97 2.14
C LEU A 868 -4.19 -28.86 3.28
N PRO A 869 -3.91 -28.52 4.56
CA PRO A 869 -4.45 -29.26 5.70
C PRO A 869 -5.98 -29.31 5.65
N ILE A 870 -6.55 -30.48 5.94
CA ILE A 870 -7.98 -30.82 5.91
C ILE A 870 -8.89 -29.82 6.67
N LEU A 871 -8.34 -29.01 7.58
CA LEU A 871 -9.05 -28.00 8.35
C LEU A 871 -9.50 -26.75 7.55
N GLU A 872 -8.98 -26.49 6.35
CA GLU A 872 -9.40 -25.33 5.53
C GLU A 872 -10.54 -25.61 4.53
N ILE A 873 -10.80 -26.87 4.20
CA ILE A 873 -11.80 -27.27 3.17
C ILE A 873 -13.24 -26.88 3.56
N LEU A 874 -13.53 -26.68 4.85
CA LEU A 874 -14.88 -26.44 5.37
C LEU A 874 -15.39 -24.98 5.22
N LYS A 875 -14.60 -24.04 4.65
CA LYS A 875 -14.98 -22.62 4.49
C LYS A 875 -15.28 -22.16 3.04
N TRP A 876 -15.21 -23.05 2.04
CA TRP A 876 -15.11 -22.64 0.63
C TRP A 876 -16.32 -22.98 -0.28
N THR A 877 -17.38 -23.60 0.23
CA THR A 877 -18.53 -24.00 -0.60
C THR A 877 -19.67 -22.98 -0.53
N SER A 878 -20.23 -22.61 -1.68
CA SER A 878 -21.40 -21.73 -1.80
C SER A 878 -22.71 -22.37 -1.32
N GLY A 879 -22.70 -23.69 -1.09
CA GLY A 879 -23.90 -24.49 -0.84
C GLY A 879 -24.71 -24.75 -2.11
N ASN A 880 -24.24 -24.31 -3.28
CA ASN A 880 -24.85 -24.56 -4.58
C ASN A 880 -23.91 -25.37 -5.49
N SER A 881 -24.35 -26.56 -5.90
CA SER A 881 -23.53 -27.50 -6.66
C SER A 881 -23.03 -26.99 -8.02
N GLU A 882 -23.77 -26.10 -8.68
CA GLU A 882 -23.38 -25.57 -9.99
C GLU A 882 -22.33 -24.45 -9.87
N VAL A 883 -22.45 -23.57 -8.87
CA VAL A 883 -21.41 -22.57 -8.56
C VAL A 883 -20.14 -23.24 -8.07
N ASP A 884 -20.27 -24.21 -7.15
CA ASP A 884 -19.13 -24.95 -6.61
C ASP A 884 -18.39 -25.71 -7.73
N LYS A 885 -19.12 -26.27 -8.70
CA LYS A 885 -18.52 -26.93 -9.87
C LYS A 885 -17.70 -25.97 -10.74
N ILE A 886 -18.19 -24.76 -11.00
CA ILE A 886 -17.45 -23.78 -11.81
C ILE A 886 -16.21 -23.27 -11.07
N ILE A 887 -16.34 -22.99 -9.76
CA ILE A 887 -15.21 -22.61 -8.91
C ILE A 887 -14.17 -23.73 -8.91
N HIS A 888 -14.60 -24.98 -8.71
CA HIS A 888 -13.72 -26.15 -8.78
C HIS A 888 -13.03 -26.27 -10.14
N MET A 889 -13.73 -26.05 -11.25
CA MET A 889 -13.13 -26.08 -12.59
C MET A 889 -11.99 -25.05 -12.74
N THR A 890 -12.04 -23.91 -12.05
CA THR A 890 -10.95 -22.91 -12.04
C THR A 890 -9.79 -23.33 -11.15
N GLN A 891 -10.08 -23.96 -10.02
CA GLN A 891 -9.07 -24.45 -9.08
C GLN A 891 -8.33 -25.67 -9.61
N SER A 892 -8.99 -26.48 -10.45
CA SER A 892 -8.42 -27.67 -11.08
C SER A 892 -7.73 -27.40 -12.42
N ASP A 893 -7.61 -26.14 -12.86
CA ASP A 893 -6.83 -25.83 -14.07
C ASP A 893 -5.34 -25.75 -13.72
N ASP A 894 -4.58 -26.73 -14.19
CA ASP A 894 -3.15 -26.83 -13.91
C ASP A 894 -2.32 -25.67 -14.47
N ASN A 895 -2.85 -24.97 -15.48
CA ASN A 895 -2.20 -23.85 -16.14
C ASN A 895 -2.66 -22.48 -15.62
N ALA A 896 -3.56 -22.43 -14.64
CA ALA A 896 -4.07 -21.18 -14.10
C ALA A 896 -3.10 -20.59 -13.07
N ASP A 897 -2.78 -19.31 -13.23
CA ASP A 897 -2.08 -18.56 -12.19
C ASP A 897 -3.01 -18.31 -10.98
N GLN A 898 -2.45 -18.06 -9.79
CA GLN A 898 -3.23 -17.86 -8.56
C GLN A 898 -4.25 -16.71 -8.61
N TRP A 899 -4.00 -15.70 -9.46
CA TRP A 899 -4.90 -14.56 -9.71
C TRP A 899 -6.04 -14.90 -10.70
N GLU A 900 -5.97 -16.04 -11.38
CA GLU A 900 -7.00 -16.56 -12.31
C GLU A 900 -7.98 -17.52 -11.63
N ILE A 901 -7.64 -18.02 -10.44
CA ILE A 901 -8.46 -18.94 -9.65
C ILE A 901 -9.65 -18.17 -9.05
N TRP A 902 -10.87 -18.64 -9.30
CA TRP A 902 -12.08 -18.03 -8.74
C TRP A 902 -12.37 -18.57 -7.35
N ARG A 903 -12.97 -17.73 -6.50
CA ARG A 903 -13.26 -18.07 -5.10
C ARG A 903 -14.74 -17.86 -4.78
N TRP A 904 -15.24 -18.62 -3.82
CA TRP A 904 -16.44 -18.22 -3.10
C TRP A 904 -16.04 -17.12 -2.12
N ILE A 905 -16.68 -15.95 -2.23
CA ILE A 905 -16.41 -14.80 -1.38
C ILE A 905 -17.65 -14.58 -0.54
N ASP A 906 -17.53 -14.75 0.79
CA ASP A 906 -18.64 -14.46 1.68
C ASP A 906 -19.02 -12.98 1.53
N TYR A 907 -20.31 -12.70 1.40
CA TYR A 907 -20.79 -11.34 1.21
C TYR A 907 -20.46 -10.44 2.40
N SER A 908 -20.27 -10.99 3.61
CA SER A 908 -19.82 -10.23 4.78
C SER A 908 -18.39 -9.69 4.64
N GLU A 909 -17.58 -10.27 3.77
CA GLU A 909 -16.22 -9.80 3.46
C GLU A 909 -16.21 -8.59 2.53
N LEU A 910 -17.39 -8.12 2.08
CA LEU A 910 -17.54 -6.97 1.20
C LEU A 910 -18.13 -5.78 1.97
N LYS A 911 -17.37 -4.68 2.06
CA LYS A 911 -17.81 -3.42 2.68
C LYS A 911 -17.86 -2.28 1.68
N ASN A 912 -18.41 -1.15 2.11
CA ASN A 912 -18.52 0.08 1.32
C ASN A 912 -19.20 -0.16 -0.04
N ILE A 913 -20.27 -0.95 -0.05
CA ILE A 913 -20.98 -1.34 -1.27
C ILE A 913 -21.75 -0.13 -1.81
N GLU A 914 -21.32 0.38 -2.96
CA GLU A 914 -21.84 1.59 -3.61
C GLU A 914 -22.41 1.25 -4.98
N TYR A 915 -23.58 1.76 -5.32
CA TYR A 915 -24.17 1.60 -6.65
C TYR A 915 -23.43 2.45 -7.69
N LEU A 916 -22.99 1.85 -8.81
CA LEU A 916 -22.31 2.57 -9.88
C LEU A 916 -23.21 2.84 -11.10
N ALA A 917 -23.85 1.79 -11.63
CA ALA A 917 -24.59 1.89 -12.88
C ALA A 917 -25.60 0.75 -13.06
N GLU A 918 -26.63 0.99 -13.89
CA GLU A 918 -27.52 -0.04 -14.40
C GLU A 918 -27.16 -0.36 -15.86
N GLY A 919 -27.04 -1.65 -16.16
CA GLY A 919 -26.93 -2.17 -17.51
C GLY A 919 -28.21 -2.88 -17.97
N GLY A 920 -28.22 -3.35 -19.22
CA GLY A 920 -29.35 -4.09 -19.78
C GLY A 920 -29.69 -5.36 -18.98
N PHE A 921 -28.67 -6.05 -18.46
CA PHE A 921 -28.76 -7.38 -17.85
C PHE A 921 -28.53 -7.40 -16.32
N GLY A 922 -28.29 -6.26 -15.69
CA GLY A 922 -27.94 -6.21 -14.27
C GLY A 922 -27.52 -4.84 -13.78
N SER A 923 -27.11 -4.75 -12.53
CA SER A 923 -26.52 -3.56 -11.91
C SER A 923 -25.07 -3.81 -11.53
N ILE A 924 -24.25 -2.76 -11.62
CA ILE A 924 -22.86 -2.75 -11.21
C ILE A 924 -22.74 -1.97 -9.92
N TRP A 925 -22.07 -2.57 -8.95
CA TRP A 925 -21.76 -1.98 -7.66
C TRP A 925 -20.26 -2.00 -7.45
N LYS A 926 -19.74 -1.08 -6.65
CA LYS A 926 -18.36 -1.06 -6.17
C LYS A 926 -18.35 -1.55 -4.73
N ALA A 927 -17.31 -2.28 -4.33
CA ALA A 927 -17.11 -2.70 -2.95
C ALA A 927 -15.61 -2.82 -2.62
N GLU A 928 -15.30 -2.93 -1.34
CA GLU A 928 -13.97 -3.31 -0.85
C GLU A 928 -14.02 -4.73 -0.28
N TRP A 929 -13.12 -5.60 -0.73
CA TRP A 929 -12.93 -6.93 -0.18
C TRP A 929 -11.97 -6.85 1.03
N ILE A 930 -12.47 -7.16 2.22
CA ILE A 930 -11.77 -6.98 3.51
C ILE A 930 -10.59 -7.95 3.62
N ASP A 931 -10.85 -9.25 3.53
CA ASP A 931 -9.85 -10.31 3.64
C ASP A 931 -9.48 -10.86 2.24
N MET A 932 -9.03 -9.97 1.36
CA MET A 932 -8.55 -10.38 0.03
C MET A 932 -7.23 -11.17 0.19
N PRO A 933 -7.11 -12.38 -0.40
CA PRO A 933 -5.88 -13.16 -0.36
C PRO A 933 -4.67 -12.33 -0.79
N GLU A 934 -3.58 -12.42 -0.03
CA GLU A 934 -2.39 -11.57 -0.19
C GLU A 934 -1.87 -11.60 -1.64
N GLU A 935 -1.90 -12.76 -2.30
CA GLU A 935 -1.37 -12.93 -3.66
C GLU A 935 -2.25 -12.25 -4.72
N VAL A 936 -3.57 -12.24 -4.51
CA VAL A 936 -4.53 -11.52 -5.36
C VAL A 936 -4.36 -10.01 -5.16
N PHE A 937 -4.23 -9.57 -3.90
CA PHE A 937 -3.98 -8.18 -3.57
C PHE A 937 -2.63 -7.70 -4.10
N GLU A 938 -1.58 -8.53 -4.02
CA GLU A 938 -0.25 -8.23 -4.51
C GLU A 938 -0.23 -8.04 -6.03
N PHE A 939 -0.98 -8.86 -6.77
CA PHE A 939 -1.05 -8.77 -8.22
C PHE A 939 -1.81 -7.52 -8.68
N TYR A 940 -2.93 -7.20 -8.02
CA TYR A 940 -3.79 -6.09 -8.42
C TYR A 940 -3.50 -4.76 -7.73
N LYS A 941 -2.73 -4.76 -6.64
CA LYS A 941 -2.41 -3.60 -5.78
C LYS A 941 -3.67 -2.83 -5.34
N SER A 942 -4.78 -3.53 -5.21
CA SER A 942 -6.07 -2.95 -4.82
C SER A 942 -7.02 -4.04 -4.37
N ASN A 943 -7.70 -3.79 -3.25
CA ASN A 943 -8.79 -4.62 -2.74
C ASN A 943 -10.18 -4.13 -3.22
N GLN A 944 -10.23 -3.13 -4.10
CA GLN A 944 -11.48 -2.66 -4.68
C GLN A 944 -11.97 -3.63 -5.74
N VAL A 945 -13.24 -4.01 -5.62
CA VAL A 945 -13.91 -4.94 -6.52
C VAL A 945 -15.18 -4.31 -7.07
N ALA A 946 -15.63 -4.78 -8.23
CA ALA A 946 -16.91 -4.46 -8.81
C ALA A 946 -17.83 -5.68 -8.71
N LEU A 947 -19.03 -5.52 -8.20
CA LEU A 947 -20.04 -6.57 -8.11
C LEU A 947 -21.02 -6.41 -9.27
N LYS A 948 -21.10 -7.40 -10.14
CA LYS A 948 -22.11 -7.47 -11.19
C LYS A 948 -23.27 -8.34 -10.70
N LYS A 949 -24.39 -7.70 -10.33
CA LYS A 949 -25.64 -8.37 -9.94
C LYS A 949 -26.52 -8.51 -11.18
N LEU A 950 -26.80 -9.73 -11.64
CA LEU A 950 -27.70 -9.95 -12.78
C LEU A 950 -29.16 -9.83 -12.36
N LYS A 951 -30.04 -9.45 -13.29
CA LYS A 951 -31.49 -9.42 -13.02
C LYS A 951 -32.00 -10.83 -12.72
N ASN A 952 -32.82 -10.95 -11.67
CA ASN A 952 -33.38 -12.21 -11.16
C ASN A 952 -32.32 -13.24 -10.70
N SER A 953 -31.19 -12.78 -10.16
CA SER A 953 -30.10 -13.67 -9.70
C SER A 953 -30.36 -14.32 -8.33
N GLN A 954 -31.60 -14.32 -7.82
CA GLN A 954 -31.96 -15.09 -6.61
C GLN A 954 -31.81 -16.61 -6.84
N GLU A 955 -31.95 -17.05 -8.08
CA GLU A 955 -31.65 -18.41 -8.54
C GLU A 955 -30.59 -18.35 -9.66
N ILE A 956 -29.75 -19.38 -9.76
CA ILE A 956 -28.77 -19.48 -10.84
C ILE A 956 -29.50 -19.73 -12.16
N SER A 957 -29.59 -18.69 -12.99
CA SER A 957 -30.18 -18.79 -14.32
C SER A 957 -29.23 -19.44 -15.34
N SER A 958 -29.79 -19.97 -16.42
CA SER A 958 -29.00 -20.50 -17.53
C SER A 958 -28.11 -19.42 -18.16
N GLU A 959 -28.57 -18.18 -18.14
CA GLU A 959 -27.89 -16.99 -18.62
C GLU A 959 -26.67 -16.65 -17.76
N PHE A 960 -26.80 -16.73 -16.44
CA PHE A 960 -25.69 -16.54 -15.49
C PHE A 960 -24.60 -17.61 -15.70
N LEU A 961 -24.99 -18.89 -15.85
CA LEU A 961 -24.03 -19.98 -16.12
C LEU A 961 -23.33 -19.83 -17.48
N LYS A 962 -24.04 -19.36 -18.51
CA LYS A 962 -23.44 -19.10 -19.83
C LYS A 962 -22.40 -17.98 -19.76
N GLU A 963 -22.67 -16.90 -19.02
CA GLU A 963 -21.70 -15.82 -18.82
C GLU A 963 -20.45 -16.32 -18.07
N LEU A 964 -20.62 -17.07 -16.98
CA LEU A 964 -19.49 -17.67 -16.26
C LEU A 964 -18.69 -18.63 -17.16
N THR A 965 -19.37 -19.45 -17.94
CA THR A 965 -18.70 -20.39 -18.88
C THR A 965 -17.88 -19.65 -19.94
N ALA A 966 -18.43 -18.57 -20.51
CA ALA A 966 -17.72 -17.76 -21.50
C ALA A 966 -16.48 -17.09 -20.88
N ASN A 967 -16.61 -16.53 -19.68
CA ASN A 967 -15.47 -15.94 -18.95
C ASN A 967 -14.40 -16.98 -18.61
N PHE A 968 -14.81 -18.18 -18.17
CA PHE A 968 -13.88 -19.27 -17.88
C PHE A 968 -13.09 -19.70 -19.12
N GLN A 969 -13.76 -19.89 -20.26
CA GLN A 969 -13.12 -20.36 -21.49
C GLN A 969 -12.26 -19.30 -22.18
N CYS A 970 -12.61 -18.03 -21.99
CA CYS A 970 -11.90 -16.88 -22.58
C CYS A 970 -10.98 -16.16 -21.57
N ARG A 971 -10.65 -16.77 -20.43
CA ARG A 971 -9.74 -16.17 -19.45
C ARG A 971 -8.40 -15.85 -20.10
N ASP A 972 -7.94 -14.60 -19.94
CA ASP A 972 -6.65 -14.10 -20.41
C ASP A 972 -6.41 -12.73 -19.77
N LYS A 973 -5.14 -12.30 -19.69
CA LYS A 973 -4.78 -10.97 -19.17
C LYS A 973 -5.43 -9.78 -19.88
N TYR A 974 -5.90 -9.95 -21.12
CA TYR A 974 -6.63 -8.94 -21.91
C TYR A 974 -8.17 -9.03 -21.79
N VAL A 975 -8.70 -9.97 -21.01
CA VAL A 975 -10.12 -10.08 -20.66
C VAL A 975 -10.31 -9.65 -19.20
N LEU A 976 -11.46 -9.05 -18.87
CA LEU A 976 -11.73 -8.53 -17.53
C LEU A 976 -11.75 -9.68 -16.49
N PRO A 977 -10.88 -9.68 -15.47
CA PRO A 977 -10.75 -10.82 -14.58
C PRO A 977 -11.90 -10.90 -13.57
N ILE A 978 -12.42 -12.12 -13.39
CA ILE A 978 -13.31 -12.53 -12.31
C ILE A 978 -12.45 -13.02 -11.14
N LEU A 979 -12.72 -12.47 -9.96
CA LEU A 979 -12.05 -12.84 -8.71
C LEU A 979 -12.82 -13.93 -7.96
N GLY A 980 -14.14 -13.94 -8.12
CA GLY A 980 -14.99 -14.88 -7.43
C GLY A 980 -16.47 -14.63 -7.63
N ILE A 981 -17.26 -15.37 -6.86
CA ILE A 981 -18.72 -15.32 -6.84
C ILE A 981 -19.14 -15.11 -5.38
N THR A 982 -20.16 -14.29 -5.17
CA THR A 982 -20.76 -14.05 -3.85
C THR A 982 -22.28 -14.12 -3.94
N GLN A 983 -22.96 -14.26 -2.80
CA GLN A 983 -24.41 -14.16 -2.70
C GLN A 983 -24.77 -13.23 -1.54
N ASP A 984 -25.55 -12.21 -1.85
CA ASP A 984 -26.07 -11.28 -0.85
C ASP A 984 -26.95 -12.04 0.16
N SER A 985 -26.55 -12.02 1.43
CA SER A 985 -27.18 -12.80 2.48
C SER A 985 -28.63 -12.38 2.75
N MET A 986 -28.99 -11.12 2.47
CA MET A 986 -30.34 -10.59 2.65
C MET A 986 -31.22 -10.78 1.42
N THR A 987 -30.73 -10.39 0.23
CA THR A 987 -31.54 -10.42 -1.01
C THR A 987 -31.51 -11.78 -1.71
N LYS A 988 -30.57 -12.66 -1.33
CA LYS A 988 -30.26 -13.95 -1.96
C LYS A 988 -29.77 -13.84 -3.40
N GLU A 989 -29.47 -12.63 -3.88
CA GLU A 989 -28.96 -12.38 -5.21
C GLU A 989 -27.49 -12.79 -5.34
N TYR A 990 -27.17 -13.64 -6.32
CA TYR A 990 -25.80 -13.92 -6.72
C TYR A 990 -25.19 -12.73 -7.47
N ALA A 991 -23.90 -12.50 -7.23
CA ALA A 991 -23.10 -11.49 -7.91
C ALA A 991 -21.75 -12.05 -8.35
N ILE A 992 -21.29 -11.61 -9.53
CA ILE A 992 -19.93 -11.87 -10.00
C ILE A 992 -19.02 -10.79 -9.43
N VAL A 993 -17.95 -11.19 -8.74
CA VAL A 993 -16.95 -10.27 -8.18
C VAL A 993 -15.83 -10.09 -9.22
N LEU A 994 -15.76 -8.89 -9.79
CA LEU A 994 -14.82 -8.49 -10.83
C LEU A 994 -13.75 -7.56 -10.25
N ARG A 995 -12.59 -7.46 -10.89
CA ARG A 995 -11.63 -6.39 -10.57
C ARG A 995 -12.24 -5.02 -10.89
N HIS A 996 -12.22 -4.10 -9.92
CA HIS A 996 -12.56 -2.70 -10.17
C HIS A 996 -11.45 -2.00 -10.98
N MET A 997 -11.81 -1.31 -12.06
CA MET A 997 -10.88 -0.60 -12.95
C MET A 997 -10.95 0.90 -12.69
N LYS A 998 -9.95 1.45 -11.98
CA LYS A 998 -9.97 2.86 -11.52
C LYS A 998 -10.09 3.89 -12.64
N ASN A 999 -9.57 3.61 -13.84
CA ASN A 999 -9.65 4.52 -14.99
C ASN A 999 -10.99 4.41 -15.77
N GLY A 1000 -11.94 3.60 -15.28
CA GLY A 1000 -13.24 3.42 -15.92
C GLY A 1000 -13.17 2.73 -17.28
N ASN A 1001 -14.12 3.05 -18.14
CA ASN A 1001 -14.23 2.49 -19.49
C ASN A 1001 -13.63 3.46 -20.55
N LEU A 1002 -13.46 2.97 -21.78
CA LEU A 1002 -12.83 3.72 -22.88
C LEU A 1002 -13.53 5.05 -23.19
N ARG A 1003 -14.85 5.14 -23.03
CA ARG A 1003 -15.61 6.38 -23.28
C ARG A 1003 -15.18 7.48 -22.31
N ASP A 1004 -15.15 7.16 -21.02
CA ASP A 1004 -14.81 8.11 -19.97
C ASP A 1004 -13.35 8.54 -20.08
N PHE A 1005 -12.48 7.58 -20.40
CA PHE A 1005 -11.06 7.85 -20.64
C PHE A 1005 -10.81 8.81 -21.80
N LEU A 1006 -11.44 8.61 -22.95
CA LEU A 1006 -11.27 9.49 -24.12
C LEU A 1006 -11.89 10.88 -23.89
N ASN A 1007 -12.97 10.96 -23.10
CA ASN A 1007 -13.57 12.24 -22.70
C ASN A 1007 -12.62 13.09 -21.84
N GLN A 1008 -11.89 12.43 -20.93
CA GLN A 1008 -10.90 13.06 -20.07
C GLN A 1008 -9.60 13.39 -20.83
N ASN A 1009 -9.23 12.59 -21.84
CA ASN A 1009 -7.98 12.69 -22.59
C ASN A 1009 -8.24 13.08 -24.05
N LYS A 1010 -8.63 14.35 -24.26
CA LYS A 1010 -9.06 14.86 -25.57
C LYS A 1010 -7.98 14.87 -26.66
N SER A 1011 -6.70 14.81 -26.28
CA SER A 1011 -5.57 14.74 -27.20
C SER A 1011 -4.66 13.58 -26.80
N LEU A 1012 -4.47 12.62 -27.70
CA LEU A 1012 -3.59 11.47 -27.52
C LEU A 1012 -2.64 11.37 -28.72
N PRO A 1013 -1.34 11.09 -28.52
CA PRO A 1013 -0.43 10.73 -29.60
C PRO A 1013 -0.90 9.48 -30.35
N TRP A 1014 -0.53 9.34 -31.62
CA TRP A 1014 -0.92 8.18 -32.43
C TRP A 1014 -0.42 6.85 -31.88
N ILE A 1015 0.78 6.82 -31.27
CA ILE A 1015 1.28 5.61 -30.62
C ILE A 1015 0.34 5.12 -29.50
N GLU A 1016 -0.23 6.02 -28.70
CA GLU A 1016 -1.19 5.67 -27.64
C GLU A 1016 -2.53 5.20 -28.23
N ARG A 1017 -3.02 5.86 -29.29
CA ARG A 1017 -4.24 5.42 -29.99
C ARG A 1017 -4.10 4.01 -30.55
N ILE A 1018 -2.96 3.71 -31.19
CA ILE A 1018 -2.70 2.39 -31.76
C ILE A 1018 -2.51 1.36 -30.65
N TRP A 1019 -1.88 1.73 -29.53
CA TRP A 1019 -1.75 0.86 -28.37
C TRP A 1019 -3.10 0.47 -27.74
N LEU A 1020 -4.02 1.43 -27.62
CA LEU A 1020 -5.39 1.18 -27.19
C LEU A 1020 -6.13 0.23 -28.15
N LEU A 1021 -6.02 0.46 -29.45
CA LEU A 1021 -6.58 -0.43 -30.47
C LEU A 1021 -6.00 -1.86 -30.33
N ASN A 1022 -4.68 -1.98 -30.30
CA ASN A 1022 -3.99 -3.27 -30.26
C ASN A 1022 -4.34 -4.08 -29.02
N SER A 1023 -4.34 -3.46 -27.84
CA SER A 1023 -4.65 -4.15 -26.59
C SER A 1023 -6.09 -4.69 -26.53
N PHE A 1024 -7.06 -3.91 -27.03
CA PHE A 1024 -8.43 -4.38 -27.21
C PHE A 1024 -8.50 -5.54 -28.22
N ILE A 1025 -7.76 -5.45 -29.33
CA ILE A 1025 -7.72 -6.50 -30.35
C ILE A 1025 -7.08 -7.79 -29.81
N LYS A 1026 -6.07 -7.72 -28.94
CA LYS A 1026 -5.51 -8.88 -28.24
C LYS A 1026 -6.59 -9.62 -27.43
N GLY A 1027 -7.45 -8.88 -26.70
CA GLY A 1027 -8.58 -9.47 -25.98
C GLY A 1027 -9.63 -10.10 -26.91
N LEU A 1028 -9.98 -9.43 -28.01
CA LEU A 1028 -10.93 -9.98 -28.99
C LEU A 1028 -10.39 -11.22 -29.71
N LYS A 1029 -9.08 -11.25 -29.99
CA LYS A 1029 -8.37 -12.38 -30.58
C LYS A 1029 -8.48 -13.62 -29.69
N VAL A 1030 -8.33 -13.46 -28.37
CA VAL A 1030 -8.54 -14.57 -27.41
C VAL A 1030 -9.95 -15.13 -27.56
N ILE A 1031 -10.99 -14.29 -27.51
CA ILE A 1031 -12.39 -14.73 -27.62
C ILE A 1031 -12.63 -15.45 -28.96
N HIS A 1032 -12.17 -14.86 -30.06
CA HIS A 1032 -12.36 -15.45 -31.39
C HIS A 1032 -11.59 -16.77 -31.56
N SER A 1033 -10.40 -16.90 -30.98
CA SER A 1033 -9.60 -18.13 -31.02
C SER A 1033 -10.30 -19.32 -30.34
N LYS A 1034 -11.19 -19.05 -29.38
CA LYS A 1034 -12.03 -20.05 -28.70
C LYS A 1034 -13.34 -20.34 -29.45
N GLY A 1035 -13.55 -19.73 -30.63
CA GLY A 1035 -14.76 -19.92 -31.44
C GLY A 1035 -15.97 -19.08 -31.00
N PHE A 1036 -15.77 -18.12 -30.09
CA PHE A 1036 -16.82 -17.23 -29.61
C PHE A 1036 -16.92 -15.96 -30.46
N ALA A 1037 -18.10 -15.33 -30.40
CA ALA A 1037 -18.34 -13.95 -30.80
C ALA A 1037 -18.83 -13.16 -29.58
N HIS A 1038 -18.32 -11.95 -29.39
CA HIS A 1038 -18.61 -11.09 -28.24
C HIS A 1038 -20.04 -10.55 -28.28
N ARG A 1039 -20.51 -10.14 -29.47
CA ARG A 1039 -21.88 -9.66 -29.78
C ARG A 1039 -22.28 -8.30 -29.18
N ASP A 1040 -21.53 -7.75 -28.22
CA ASP A 1040 -21.83 -6.44 -27.61
C ASP A 1040 -20.60 -5.53 -27.42
N LEU A 1041 -19.85 -5.32 -28.50
CA LEU A 1041 -18.64 -4.49 -28.46
C LEU A 1041 -18.97 -2.99 -28.57
N HIS A 1042 -18.72 -2.26 -27.49
CA HIS A 1042 -18.83 -0.81 -27.44
C HIS A 1042 -17.90 -0.22 -26.35
N PRO A 1043 -17.60 1.09 -26.35
CA PRO A 1043 -16.63 1.69 -25.41
C PRO A 1043 -16.93 1.43 -23.93
N GLY A 1044 -18.20 1.31 -23.56
CA GLY A 1044 -18.61 0.98 -22.19
C GLY A 1044 -18.22 -0.42 -21.69
N ASN A 1045 -17.88 -1.35 -22.59
CA ASN A 1045 -17.44 -2.72 -22.26
C ASN A 1045 -15.92 -2.89 -22.39
N LEU A 1046 -15.19 -1.79 -22.61
CA LEU A 1046 -13.75 -1.76 -22.76
C LEU A 1046 -13.14 -1.02 -21.57
N MET A 1047 -12.54 -1.77 -20.64
CA MET A 1047 -12.06 -1.23 -19.37
C MET A 1047 -10.59 -0.81 -19.46
N ILE A 1048 -10.27 0.39 -18.97
CA ILE A 1048 -8.92 0.93 -19.01
C ILE A 1048 -8.15 0.47 -17.77
N THR A 1049 -6.99 -0.17 -17.98
CA THR A 1049 -6.13 -0.58 -16.87
C THR A 1049 -5.35 0.61 -16.29
N GLU A 1050 -4.82 0.44 -15.08
CA GLU A 1050 -3.71 1.25 -14.60
C GLU A 1050 -2.44 0.93 -15.41
N ALA A 1051 -1.47 1.86 -15.46
CA ALA A 1051 -0.18 1.57 -16.05
C ALA A 1051 0.53 0.52 -15.19
N TYR A 1052 0.87 -0.63 -15.77
CA TYR A 1052 1.46 -1.78 -15.07
C TYR A 1052 2.93 -1.95 -15.47
N ASN A 1053 3.79 -2.34 -14.52
CA ASN A 1053 5.22 -2.68 -14.74
C ASN A 1053 6.00 -1.66 -15.59
N ASN A 1054 5.96 -0.37 -15.24
CA ASN A 1054 6.66 0.68 -15.98
C ASN A 1054 6.29 0.79 -17.47
N SER A 1055 5.16 0.21 -17.89
CA SER A 1055 4.65 0.41 -19.25
C SER A 1055 4.22 1.86 -19.40
N LYS A 1056 4.79 2.54 -20.41
CA LYS A 1056 4.50 3.93 -20.75
C LYS A 1056 3.01 4.15 -21.09
N TYR A 1057 2.29 3.11 -21.51
CA TYR A 1057 0.94 3.21 -22.06
C TYR A 1057 -0.07 2.31 -21.34
N LYS A 1058 -1.25 2.86 -21.04
CA LYS A 1058 -2.40 2.10 -20.51
C LYS A 1058 -2.95 1.17 -21.59
N PHE A 1059 -3.51 0.03 -21.20
CA PHE A 1059 -4.10 -0.92 -22.14
C PHE A 1059 -5.56 -1.25 -21.79
N ILE A 1060 -6.28 -1.84 -22.73
CA ILE A 1060 -7.70 -2.18 -22.60
C ILE A 1060 -7.87 -3.64 -22.19
N ARG A 1061 -8.75 -3.89 -21.21
CA ARG A 1061 -9.33 -5.21 -20.95
C ARG A 1061 -10.77 -5.26 -21.44
N LEU A 1062 -11.07 -6.31 -22.18
CA LEU A 1062 -12.37 -6.54 -22.78
C LEU A 1062 -13.30 -7.20 -21.74
N GLY A 1063 -14.44 -6.59 -21.44
CA GLY A 1063 -15.37 -7.02 -20.39
C GLY A 1063 -16.80 -7.22 -20.90
N ASP A 1064 -17.68 -7.66 -19.99
CA ASP A 1064 -19.08 -8.00 -20.22
C ASP A 1064 -19.33 -9.09 -21.29
N LEU A 1065 -19.07 -10.34 -20.90
CA LEU A 1065 -19.32 -11.52 -21.74
C LEU A 1065 -20.75 -12.08 -21.60
N GLY A 1066 -21.70 -11.31 -21.06
CA GLY A 1066 -23.08 -11.79 -20.85
C GLY A 1066 -23.78 -12.25 -22.13
N LEU A 1067 -23.49 -11.58 -23.25
CA LEU A 1067 -23.99 -11.89 -24.59
C LEU A 1067 -23.03 -12.75 -25.43
N CYS A 1068 -21.85 -13.07 -24.91
CA CYS A 1068 -20.82 -13.84 -25.61
C CYS A 1068 -21.30 -15.29 -25.81
N ARG A 1069 -21.29 -15.77 -27.06
CA ARG A 1069 -21.76 -17.11 -27.44
C ARG A 1069 -20.90 -17.69 -28.55
N LEU A 1070 -20.98 -18.99 -28.76
CA LEU A 1070 -20.35 -19.63 -29.92
C LEU A 1070 -20.82 -18.95 -31.21
N ALA A 1071 -19.90 -18.70 -32.13
CA ALA A 1071 -20.18 -17.93 -33.34
C ALA A 1071 -21.32 -18.53 -34.19
N ASN A 1072 -21.55 -19.85 -34.09
CA ASN A 1072 -22.56 -20.59 -34.84
C ASN A 1072 -23.88 -20.81 -34.07
N GLU A 1073 -23.99 -20.32 -32.84
CA GLU A 1073 -25.19 -20.51 -32.00
C GLU A 1073 -26.30 -19.51 -32.38
N ASN A 1074 -27.43 -20.03 -32.86
CA ASN A 1074 -28.63 -19.24 -33.14
C ASN A 1074 -29.30 -18.83 -31.82
N SER A 1075 -29.36 -17.52 -31.54
CA SER A 1075 -30.03 -17.03 -30.34
C SER A 1075 -31.56 -16.98 -30.53
N SER A 1076 -32.31 -17.52 -29.57
CA SER A 1076 -33.77 -17.37 -29.50
C SER A 1076 -34.22 -16.03 -28.94
N SER A 1077 -33.33 -15.24 -28.32
CA SER A 1077 -33.67 -14.06 -27.51
C SER A 1077 -33.69 -12.70 -28.24
N GLY A 1078 -33.70 -12.68 -29.57
CA GLY A 1078 -33.60 -11.44 -30.35
C GLY A 1078 -32.18 -10.85 -30.35
N ALA A 1079 -31.96 -9.79 -31.12
CA ALA A 1079 -30.66 -9.10 -31.12
C ALA A 1079 -30.60 -8.02 -30.04
N TYR A 1080 -29.41 -7.76 -29.55
CA TYR A 1080 -29.09 -6.78 -28.51
C TYR A 1080 -27.85 -5.97 -28.91
N GLY A 1081 -27.75 -4.75 -28.38
CA GLY A 1081 -26.53 -3.95 -28.44
C GLY A 1081 -26.81 -2.45 -28.49
N VAL A 1082 -25.78 -1.66 -28.80
CA VAL A 1082 -25.88 -0.21 -29.01
C VAL A 1082 -25.87 0.09 -30.51
N LEU A 1083 -26.94 0.69 -31.03
CA LEU A 1083 -27.28 0.71 -32.47
C LEU A 1083 -26.11 0.98 -33.44
N PRO A 1084 -25.26 2.03 -33.27
CA PRO A 1084 -24.17 2.31 -34.20
C PRO A 1084 -23.10 1.21 -34.32
N TYR A 1085 -22.95 0.38 -33.29
CA TYR A 1085 -21.95 -0.68 -33.21
C TYR A 1085 -22.45 -2.01 -33.77
N ILE A 1086 -23.74 -2.10 -34.12
CA ILE A 1086 -24.38 -3.33 -34.58
C ILE A 1086 -24.19 -3.47 -36.09
N ALA A 1087 -23.68 -4.64 -36.51
CA ALA A 1087 -23.41 -4.91 -37.91
C ALA A 1087 -24.69 -4.95 -38.76
N PRO A 1088 -24.64 -4.53 -40.05
CA PRO A 1088 -25.80 -4.53 -40.95
C PRO A 1088 -26.53 -5.89 -41.04
N GLU A 1089 -25.79 -6.99 -41.09
CA GLU A 1089 -26.36 -8.34 -41.15
C GLU A 1089 -27.07 -8.75 -39.85
N VAL A 1090 -26.60 -8.24 -38.71
CA VAL A 1090 -27.26 -8.42 -37.41
C VAL A 1090 -28.55 -7.62 -37.38
N LEU A 1091 -28.54 -6.34 -37.80
CA LEU A 1091 -29.75 -5.51 -37.85
C LEU A 1091 -30.88 -6.15 -38.68
N ASN A 1092 -30.54 -6.77 -39.81
CA ASN A 1092 -31.52 -7.34 -40.73
C ASN A 1092 -32.02 -8.73 -40.32
N LYS A 1093 -31.10 -9.65 -39.97
CA LYS A 1093 -31.39 -11.08 -39.78
C LYS A 1093 -31.12 -11.60 -38.38
N TYR A 1094 -30.63 -10.77 -37.46
CA TYR A 1094 -30.14 -11.17 -36.14
C TYR A 1094 -29.05 -12.26 -36.19
N GLN A 1095 -28.24 -12.25 -37.25
CA GLN A 1095 -27.15 -13.20 -37.48
C GLN A 1095 -25.84 -12.64 -36.94
N TYR A 1096 -25.50 -13.02 -35.71
CA TYR A 1096 -24.20 -12.72 -35.12
C TYR A 1096 -23.13 -13.66 -35.66
N SER A 1097 -21.93 -13.12 -35.84
CA SER A 1097 -20.73 -13.86 -36.24
C SER A 1097 -19.47 -13.14 -35.72
N GLN A 1098 -18.31 -13.77 -35.81
CA GLN A 1098 -17.05 -13.07 -35.52
C GLN A 1098 -16.85 -11.84 -36.43
N ALA A 1099 -17.29 -11.91 -37.70
CA ALA A 1099 -17.26 -10.76 -38.61
C ALA A 1099 -18.18 -9.61 -38.15
N SER A 1100 -19.25 -9.90 -37.40
CA SER A 1100 -20.10 -8.86 -36.82
C SER A 1100 -19.41 -8.10 -35.69
N ASP A 1101 -18.53 -8.74 -34.91
CA ASP A 1101 -17.68 -8.05 -33.94
C ASP A 1101 -16.66 -7.13 -34.64
N ILE A 1102 -16.11 -7.57 -35.78
CA ILE A 1102 -15.17 -6.76 -36.59
C ILE A 1102 -15.83 -5.48 -37.12
N TYR A 1103 -17.13 -5.51 -37.40
CA TYR A 1103 -17.85 -4.27 -37.71
C TYR A 1103 -17.79 -3.27 -36.55
N SER A 1104 -18.04 -3.74 -35.33
CA SER A 1104 -17.94 -2.91 -34.13
C SER A 1104 -16.52 -2.40 -33.91
N VAL A 1105 -15.48 -3.19 -34.23
CA VAL A 1105 -14.07 -2.74 -34.24
C VAL A 1105 -13.89 -1.52 -35.13
N GLY A 1106 -14.47 -1.48 -36.34
CA GLY A 1106 -14.37 -0.33 -37.22
C GLY A 1106 -14.98 0.95 -36.61
N ILE A 1107 -16.10 0.82 -35.91
CA ILE A 1107 -16.72 1.95 -35.19
C ILE A 1107 -15.87 2.36 -33.98
N LEU A 1108 -15.31 1.40 -33.24
CA LEU A 1108 -14.41 1.67 -32.12
C LEU A 1108 -13.11 2.37 -32.55
N MET A 1109 -12.54 2.01 -33.70
CA MET A 1109 -11.41 2.73 -34.31
C MET A 1109 -11.75 4.20 -34.55
N TRP A 1110 -12.96 4.50 -35.04
CA TRP A 1110 -13.42 5.87 -35.22
C TRP A 1110 -13.57 6.62 -33.88
N ILE A 1111 -13.94 5.93 -32.81
CA ILE A 1111 -14.04 6.53 -31.47
C ILE A 1111 -12.66 6.78 -30.88
N ILE A 1112 -11.70 5.86 -31.01
CA ILE A 1112 -10.31 6.08 -30.60
C ILE A 1112 -9.70 7.28 -31.36
N LEU A 1113 -10.08 7.45 -32.63
CA LEU A 1113 -9.70 8.61 -33.44
C LEU A 1113 -10.29 9.92 -32.91
N THR A 1114 -11.57 9.95 -32.57
CA THR A 1114 -12.32 11.21 -32.39
C THR A 1114 -12.69 11.55 -30.95
N GLY A 1115 -12.76 10.56 -30.07
CA GLY A 1115 -13.35 10.65 -28.72
C GLY A 1115 -14.87 10.89 -28.72
N LYS A 1116 -15.54 10.86 -29.88
CA LYS A 1116 -16.95 11.26 -30.02
C LYS A 1116 -17.93 10.10 -29.94
N VAL A 1117 -19.20 10.42 -29.67
CA VAL A 1117 -20.32 9.46 -29.76
C VAL A 1117 -20.78 9.36 -31.23
N PRO A 1118 -20.83 8.16 -31.85
CA PRO A 1118 -21.25 8.01 -33.23
C PRO A 1118 -22.71 8.47 -33.46
N PHE A 1119 -22.95 9.33 -34.45
CA PHE A 1119 -24.29 9.85 -34.77
C PHE A 1119 -24.99 10.55 -33.59
N ALA A 1120 -24.22 11.24 -32.72
CA ALA A 1120 -24.71 11.88 -31.50
C ALA A 1120 -25.93 12.79 -31.71
N ASN A 1121 -26.07 13.40 -32.90
CA ASN A 1121 -27.14 14.32 -33.25
C ASN A 1121 -28.44 13.64 -33.76
N ARG A 1122 -28.52 12.30 -33.79
CA ARG A 1122 -29.71 11.55 -34.27
C ARG A 1122 -30.29 10.67 -33.16
N ALA A 1123 -31.60 10.44 -33.22
CA ALA A 1123 -32.26 9.41 -32.43
C ALA A 1123 -31.78 8.01 -32.86
N TYR A 1124 -31.58 7.10 -31.90
CA TYR A 1124 -31.21 5.71 -32.19
C TYR A 1124 -32.47 4.87 -32.44
N ASN A 1125 -33.11 5.10 -33.59
CA ASN A 1125 -34.39 4.54 -33.98
C ASN A 1125 -34.29 3.69 -35.28
N ALA A 1126 -35.43 3.26 -35.82
CA ALA A 1126 -35.50 2.44 -37.04
C ALA A 1126 -34.89 3.11 -38.27
N GLU A 1127 -34.98 4.44 -38.36
CA GLU A 1127 -34.48 5.23 -39.48
C GLU A 1127 -32.95 5.20 -39.52
N LEU A 1128 -32.29 5.48 -38.38
CA LEU A 1128 -30.83 5.37 -38.29
C LEU A 1128 -30.37 3.93 -38.54
N ALA A 1129 -31.11 2.92 -38.07
CA ALA A 1129 -30.81 1.52 -38.33
C ALA A 1129 -30.86 1.19 -39.84
N ALA A 1130 -31.87 1.68 -40.56
CA ALA A 1130 -32.00 1.52 -42.00
C ALA A 1130 -30.87 2.21 -42.77
N ASP A 1131 -30.49 3.42 -42.36
CA ASP A 1131 -29.39 4.16 -42.97
C ASP A 1131 -28.04 3.46 -42.78
N ILE A 1132 -27.76 2.96 -41.57
CA ILE A 1132 -26.56 2.16 -41.28
C ILE A 1132 -26.53 0.91 -42.15
N PHE A 1133 -27.67 0.22 -42.28
CA PHE A 1133 -27.83 -0.92 -43.17
C PHE A 1133 -27.58 -0.57 -44.65
N ASN A 1134 -27.95 0.64 -45.07
CA ASN A 1134 -27.73 1.16 -46.42
C ASN A 1134 -26.32 1.72 -46.65
N GLY A 1135 -25.45 1.72 -45.64
CA GLY A 1135 -24.05 2.08 -45.77
C GLY A 1135 -23.65 3.41 -45.13
N LEU A 1136 -24.54 4.04 -44.36
CA LEU A 1136 -24.19 5.23 -43.57
C LEU A 1136 -23.08 4.90 -42.58
N ARG A 1137 -22.03 5.72 -42.54
CA ARG A 1137 -20.90 5.62 -41.60
C ARG A 1137 -20.55 7.01 -41.02
N PRO A 1138 -19.91 7.07 -39.85
CA PRO A 1138 -19.44 8.34 -39.29
C PRO A 1138 -18.44 9.05 -40.22
N ARG A 1139 -18.45 10.38 -40.21
CA ARG A 1139 -17.52 11.21 -40.99
C ARG A 1139 -16.11 11.11 -40.42
N ILE A 1140 -15.10 10.97 -41.27
CA ILE A 1140 -13.69 10.84 -40.88
C ILE A 1140 -13.02 12.22 -41.00
N ASN A 1141 -12.26 12.61 -39.97
CA ASN A 1141 -11.57 13.91 -39.92
C ASN A 1141 -10.44 14.01 -40.96
N ARG A 1142 -10.26 15.21 -41.53
CA ARG A 1142 -9.10 15.54 -42.36
C ARG A 1142 -7.83 15.40 -41.51
N GLY A 1143 -6.76 14.84 -42.09
CA GLY A 1143 -5.49 14.61 -41.38
C GLY A 1143 -5.34 13.26 -40.68
N THR A 1144 -6.37 12.40 -40.70
CA THR A 1144 -6.25 11.01 -40.22
C THR A 1144 -5.30 10.21 -41.14
N PRO A 1145 -4.33 9.44 -40.60
CA PRO A 1145 -3.43 8.58 -41.37
C PRO A 1145 -4.19 7.63 -42.30
N GLN A 1146 -3.78 7.57 -43.57
CA GLN A 1146 -4.49 6.84 -44.61
C GLN A 1146 -4.54 5.33 -44.32
N CYS A 1147 -3.45 4.75 -43.84
CA CYS A 1147 -3.40 3.33 -43.45
C CYS A 1147 -4.43 2.97 -42.36
N TYR A 1148 -4.68 3.87 -41.41
CA TYR A 1148 -5.70 3.69 -40.37
C TYR A 1148 -7.12 3.77 -40.95
N ILE A 1149 -7.37 4.73 -41.86
CA ILE A 1149 -8.65 4.87 -42.57
C ILE A 1149 -8.98 3.61 -43.36
N GLU A 1150 -8.00 3.06 -44.07
CA GLU A 1150 -8.20 1.88 -44.92
C GLU A 1150 -8.55 0.64 -44.09
N LEU A 1151 -7.83 0.41 -42.99
CA LEU A 1151 -8.16 -0.68 -42.07
C LEU A 1151 -9.55 -0.49 -41.46
N MET A 1152 -9.84 0.70 -40.93
CA MET A 1152 -11.15 1.03 -40.35
C MET A 1152 -12.29 0.81 -41.36
N LYS A 1153 -12.09 1.21 -42.63
CA LYS A 1153 -13.08 1.01 -43.70
C LYS A 1153 -13.31 -0.45 -44.04
N LYS A 1154 -12.27 -1.28 -44.04
CA LYS A 1154 -12.39 -2.72 -44.22
C LYS A 1154 -13.15 -3.36 -43.05
N CYS A 1155 -12.90 -2.92 -41.81
CA CYS A 1155 -13.56 -3.46 -40.63
C CYS A 1155 -15.09 -3.25 -40.65
N TRP A 1156 -15.57 -2.07 -41.03
CA TRP A 1156 -17.01 -1.77 -41.05
C TRP A 1156 -17.69 -1.94 -42.42
N ASP A 1157 -17.11 -2.73 -43.32
CA ASP A 1157 -17.70 -3.01 -44.64
C ASP A 1157 -19.12 -3.62 -44.48
N LYS A 1158 -20.03 -3.29 -45.40
CA LYS A 1158 -21.40 -3.84 -45.37
C LYS A 1158 -21.40 -5.35 -45.58
N ASP A 1159 -20.49 -5.86 -46.40
CA ASP A 1159 -20.32 -7.29 -46.66
C ASP A 1159 -19.42 -7.92 -45.59
N PRO A 1160 -19.93 -8.84 -44.75
CA PRO A 1160 -19.13 -9.46 -43.69
C PRO A 1160 -17.94 -10.26 -44.24
N SER A 1161 -18.01 -10.77 -45.48
CA SER A 1161 -16.92 -11.55 -46.08
C SER A 1161 -15.70 -10.71 -46.49
N LYS A 1162 -15.86 -9.38 -46.59
CA LYS A 1162 -14.78 -8.44 -46.93
C LYS A 1162 -14.04 -7.92 -45.69
N ARG A 1163 -14.56 -8.18 -44.50
CA ARG A 1163 -13.97 -7.73 -43.24
C ARG A 1163 -12.75 -8.58 -42.92
N PRO A 1164 -11.64 -8.00 -42.42
CA PRO A 1164 -10.47 -8.75 -42.03
C PRO A 1164 -10.77 -9.64 -40.81
N SER A 1165 -9.98 -10.70 -40.61
CA SER A 1165 -10.00 -11.43 -39.34
C SER A 1165 -9.37 -10.61 -38.23
N VAL A 1166 -9.71 -10.91 -36.98
CA VAL A 1166 -9.07 -10.27 -35.82
C VAL A 1166 -7.55 -10.48 -35.80
N GLU A 1167 -7.07 -11.64 -36.29
CA GLU A 1167 -5.65 -11.95 -36.43
C GLU A 1167 -4.95 -10.97 -37.38
N MET A 1168 -5.58 -10.69 -38.53
CA MET A 1168 -5.03 -9.74 -39.49
C MET A 1168 -4.97 -8.31 -38.93
N ILE A 1169 -5.99 -7.90 -38.16
CA ILE A 1169 -6.00 -6.60 -37.49
C ILE A 1169 -4.89 -6.54 -36.42
N TYR A 1170 -4.74 -7.62 -35.65
CA TYR A 1170 -3.69 -7.78 -34.65
C TYR A 1170 -2.31 -7.57 -35.28
N ASP A 1171 -1.98 -8.35 -36.32
CA ASP A 1171 -0.70 -8.30 -37.00
C ASP A 1171 -0.41 -6.91 -37.59
N ILE A 1172 -1.41 -6.28 -38.23
CA ILE A 1172 -1.27 -4.92 -38.77
C ILE A 1172 -0.97 -3.92 -37.65
N SER A 1173 -1.72 -3.98 -36.55
CA SER A 1173 -1.55 -3.03 -35.44
C SER A 1173 -0.26 -3.23 -34.65
N GLU A 1174 0.20 -4.48 -34.47
CA GLU A 1174 1.48 -4.78 -33.80
C GLU A 1174 2.64 -4.26 -34.65
N ASN A 1175 2.60 -4.45 -35.97
CA ASN A 1175 3.59 -3.89 -36.89
C ASN A 1175 3.65 -2.35 -36.83
N TRP A 1176 2.50 -1.68 -36.73
CA TRP A 1176 2.48 -0.22 -36.56
C TRP A 1176 3.11 0.24 -35.23
N ILE A 1177 2.88 -0.50 -34.15
CA ILE A 1177 3.48 -0.23 -32.83
C ILE A 1177 4.99 -0.41 -32.90
N ASP A 1178 5.46 -1.53 -33.46
CA ASP A 1178 6.88 -1.84 -33.59
C ASP A 1178 7.59 -0.77 -34.44
N ASP A 1179 7.00 -0.37 -35.57
CA ASP A 1179 7.58 0.66 -36.41
C ASP A 1179 7.73 2.00 -35.69
N LEU A 1180 6.74 2.39 -34.87
CA LEU A 1180 6.77 3.63 -34.09
C LEU A 1180 7.69 3.56 -32.87
N MET A 1181 7.75 2.42 -32.17
CA MET A 1181 8.58 2.23 -30.97
C MET A 1181 10.07 2.21 -31.30
N TYR A 1182 10.44 1.63 -32.45
CA TYR A 1182 11.83 1.53 -32.90
C TYR A 1182 12.24 2.64 -33.88
N ASP A 1183 11.41 3.67 -34.04
CA ASP A 1183 11.61 4.79 -34.97
C ASP A 1183 12.02 4.32 -36.39
N LYS A 1184 11.40 3.22 -36.84
CA LYS A 1184 11.60 2.71 -38.20
C LYS A 1184 10.87 3.64 -39.14
N LYS A 1185 11.57 4.25 -40.09
CA LYS A 1185 10.99 5.20 -41.07
C LYS A 1185 10.22 4.50 -42.20
N THR A 1186 9.28 3.63 -41.85
CA THR A 1186 8.36 3.00 -42.80
C THR A 1186 7.33 4.02 -43.29
N GLU A 1187 6.67 3.72 -44.41
CA GLU A 1187 5.63 4.59 -44.95
C GLU A 1187 4.50 4.82 -43.93
N ASN A 1188 4.10 3.76 -43.21
CA ASN A 1188 3.06 3.83 -42.20
C ASN A 1188 3.46 4.66 -40.97
N SER A 1189 4.66 4.45 -40.41
CA SER A 1189 5.11 5.21 -39.22
C SER A 1189 5.26 6.69 -39.53
N LEU A 1190 5.76 7.04 -40.73
CA LEU A 1190 5.83 8.42 -41.20
C LEU A 1190 4.43 9.06 -41.31
N MET A 1191 3.42 8.32 -41.78
CA MET A 1191 2.04 8.82 -41.80
C MET A 1191 1.51 9.15 -40.39
N PHE A 1192 1.80 8.30 -39.39
CA PHE A 1192 1.40 8.53 -38.00
C PHE A 1192 2.16 9.71 -37.36
N LEU A 1193 3.48 9.78 -37.53
CA LEU A 1193 4.31 10.86 -37.01
C LEU A 1193 3.93 12.23 -37.62
N ASN A 1194 3.67 12.27 -38.93
CA ASN A 1194 3.20 13.49 -39.61
C ASN A 1194 1.81 13.92 -39.10
N ALA A 1195 0.94 12.97 -38.76
CA ALA A 1195 -0.35 13.28 -38.18
C ALA A 1195 -0.23 13.80 -36.74
N ASP A 1196 0.71 13.29 -35.94
CA ASP A 1196 1.02 13.82 -34.60
C ASP A 1196 1.57 15.27 -34.66
N GLN A 1197 2.44 15.58 -35.63
CA GLN A 1197 2.91 16.95 -35.85
C GLN A 1197 1.76 17.91 -36.16
N LYS A 1198 0.83 17.51 -37.04
CA LYS A 1198 -0.36 18.31 -37.37
C LYS A 1198 -1.32 18.49 -36.19
N ILE A 1199 -1.37 17.55 -35.25
CA ILE A 1199 -2.15 17.68 -34.02
C ILE A 1199 -1.51 18.72 -33.08
N ASN A 1200 -0.19 18.81 -33.06
CA ASN A 1200 0.56 19.76 -32.22
C ASN A 1200 0.60 21.19 -32.80
N ASP A 1201 0.47 21.35 -34.12
CA ASP A 1201 0.54 22.64 -34.83
C ASP A 1201 -0.80 23.43 -34.87
N LYS A 1202 -1.80 23.08 -34.05
CA LYS A 1202 -3.15 23.65 -34.20
C LYS A 1202 -3.23 25.15 -33.86
N ASN A 1203 -3.11 25.95 -34.92
CA ASN A 1203 -3.85 27.20 -35.14
C ASN A 1203 -4.81 27.15 -36.34
N GLU A 1204 -4.96 26.02 -37.04
CA GLU A 1204 -5.92 25.90 -38.16
C GLU A 1204 -6.60 24.52 -38.18
N ASP A 1205 -7.82 24.45 -37.65
CA ASP A 1205 -8.92 23.67 -38.26
C ASP A 1205 -10.26 24.12 -37.65
N GLU A 1206 -10.95 24.96 -38.42
CA GLU A 1206 -12.20 25.68 -38.13
C GLU A 1206 -13.47 24.79 -38.06
N ASP A 1207 -13.36 23.46 -37.99
CA ASP A 1207 -14.52 22.55 -37.96
C ASP A 1207 -14.82 21.94 -36.57
N LEU A 1208 -14.10 22.36 -35.51
CA LEU A 1208 -14.14 21.74 -34.18
C LEU A 1208 -14.84 22.55 -33.07
N SER A 1209 -15.60 23.60 -33.40
CA SER A 1209 -16.18 24.52 -32.40
C SER A 1209 -17.66 24.32 -32.05
N SER A 1210 -18.39 23.38 -32.65
CA SER A 1210 -19.74 23.08 -32.16
C SER A 1210 -19.71 21.91 -31.17
N ALA A 1211 -20.09 22.18 -29.92
CA ALA A 1211 -20.45 21.14 -28.97
C ALA A 1211 -21.65 20.37 -29.56
N GLU A 1212 -21.40 19.21 -30.16
CA GLU A 1212 -22.47 18.34 -30.65
C GLU A 1212 -23.31 17.90 -29.45
N THR A 1213 -24.52 18.45 -29.34
CA THR A 1213 -25.48 18.11 -28.29
C THR A 1213 -25.98 16.70 -28.55
N ILE A 1214 -25.81 15.79 -27.58
CA ILE A 1214 -26.28 14.41 -27.70
C ILE A 1214 -27.81 14.43 -27.72
N HIS A 1215 -28.40 13.88 -28.78
CA HIS A 1215 -29.83 13.73 -28.92
C HIS A 1215 -30.37 12.88 -27.76
N PRO A 1216 -31.47 13.26 -27.07
CA PRO A 1216 -31.97 12.53 -25.89
C PRO A 1216 -32.26 11.04 -26.13
N GLU A 1217 -32.61 10.69 -27.37
CA GLU A 1217 -32.86 9.31 -27.82
C GLU A 1217 -31.62 8.58 -28.39
N ALA A 1218 -30.43 9.18 -28.34
CA ALA A 1218 -29.17 8.53 -28.70
C ALA A 1218 -28.69 7.62 -27.56
N ASN A 1219 -29.41 6.52 -27.34
CA ASN A 1219 -29.15 5.65 -26.19
C ASN A 1219 -27.77 4.96 -26.26
N ILE A 1220 -26.94 5.18 -25.24
CA ILE A 1220 -25.54 4.72 -25.20
C ILE A 1220 -25.32 3.44 -24.38
N THR A 1221 -26.41 2.79 -23.93
CA THR A 1221 -26.43 1.50 -23.22
C THR A 1221 -27.11 0.42 -24.06
N SER A 1222 -26.63 -0.82 -23.96
CA SER A 1222 -27.15 -1.96 -24.72
C SER A 1222 -28.61 -2.25 -24.39
N LYS A 1223 -29.43 -2.42 -25.44
CA LYS A 1223 -30.87 -2.72 -25.31
C LYS A 1223 -31.30 -3.80 -26.32
N PRO A 1224 -32.42 -4.50 -26.07
CA PRO A 1224 -33.02 -5.37 -27.06
C PRO A 1224 -33.39 -4.56 -28.30
N ILE A 1225 -33.06 -5.09 -29.47
CA ILE A 1225 -33.41 -4.49 -30.75
C ILE A 1225 -34.90 -4.75 -31.02
N PRO A 1226 -35.71 -3.71 -31.31
CA PRO A 1226 -37.11 -3.88 -31.66
C PRO A 1226 -37.29 -4.84 -32.84
N SER A 1227 -38.33 -5.68 -32.76
CA SER A 1227 -38.70 -6.59 -33.86
C SER A 1227 -39.05 -5.86 -35.16
N SER A 1228 -39.40 -4.57 -35.08
CA SER A 1228 -39.64 -3.68 -36.22
C SER A 1228 -38.40 -3.46 -37.10
N PHE A 1229 -37.20 -3.77 -36.63
CA PHE A 1229 -35.97 -3.66 -37.43
C PHE A 1229 -35.71 -4.95 -38.25
N LYS A 1230 -36.48 -6.01 -38.02
CA LYS A 1230 -36.33 -7.30 -38.70
C LYS A 1230 -36.95 -7.24 -40.10
N ASN A 1231 -36.24 -7.78 -41.09
CA ASN A 1231 -36.64 -7.76 -42.51
C ASN A 1231 -36.80 -6.34 -43.07
N PHE A 1232 -35.70 -5.57 -43.14
CA PHE A 1232 -35.68 -4.35 -43.96
C PHE A 1232 -35.96 -4.73 -45.42
N ASN A 1233 -37.23 -4.74 -45.79
CA ASN A 1233 -37.68 -5.08 -47.12
C ASN A 1233 -37.41 -3.84 -47.98
N ILE A 1234 -36.38 -3.93 -48.82
CA ILE A 1234 -35.85 -2.81 -49.64
C ILE A 1234 -36.96 -2.14 -50.50
N ASN A 1235 -38.12 -2.78 -50.66
CA ASN A 1235 -39.22 -2.31 -51.49
C ASN A 1235 -40.36 -1.56 -50.75
N ASN A 1236 -40.33 -1.41 -49.42
CA ASN A 1236 -41.49 -0.88 -48.65
C ASN A 1236 -41.24 0.38 -47.79
N LEU A 1237 -40.07 1.02 -47.88
CA LEU A 1237 -39.86 2.32 -47.22
C LEU A 1237 -40.21 3.44 -48.21
N ASN A 1238 -41.48 3.84 -48.22
CA ASN A 1238 -41.90 5.12 -48.80
C ASN A 1238 -41.30 6.24 -47.94
N PHE A 1239 -40.40 7.01 -48.54
CA PHE A 1239 -39.96 8.29 -47.99
C PHE A 1239 -41.03 9.34 -48.32
N GLU A 1240 -41.78 9.78 -47.31
CA GLU A 1240 -42.46 11.09 -47.30
C GLU A 1240 -41.69 12.05 -46.41
#